data_AF-A0A2V8H8E8-F1
#
_entry.id   AF-A0A2V8H8E8-F1
#
_cell.length_a   1.000
_cell.length_b   1.000
_cell.length_c   1.000
_cell.angle_alpha   90.00
_cell.angle_beta   90.00
_cell.angle_gamma   90.00
#
_symmetry.space_group_name_H-M   'P 1'
#
loop_
_entity.id
_entity.type
_entity.pdbx_description
1 polymer ?
#
loop_
_entity_poly.entity_id
_entity_poly.type
_entity_poly.pdbx_seq_one_letter_code
_entity_poly.pdbx_strand_id
1 'polypeptide(L)'
;MLTASGIKLLDFGLAKLRPRGAIAGMSDALTQTSPLTDQGTILGTLAYMAPEQIEGQPVDHRADIWAFGCIVYEMASGRRTFEGKSHAGTIAAILERDPEPLSKRQPVTPPSLDRLVSRCLAKDPDDRWQNARDLFLELRALPMSEAPSAVTLGRFTKWLVAGALALALIIIASVGFVLRTFSSPDRTATPGPVLRLSIAPGPGASFPEMPAIAPDATRVAFVGTSADGIKRLWIWGMDSARADMVAGTEGAALPFWAPDSKRVAFFAGGKLKRVDVAGGGPQQIADAPNGGGGSWSPDGTILFAPDAVGGLSRVPAAGGNATPVTMIDRPVKGTAVHRRPWFLPDGDHFLYLAQDLGDPSSRVHVASLQTPANATPLLTTDSEVVFSSGYLIYARGPRLLAQPFDLRRFETTGEAALIAENVPFQADRGSYAAFSVSSSGIVCYTSGGGRGRRQFVWLNHAGNLIRKVGPAEQFRDFDVSRDRRRVVVARYDSDRGLNDLWLMDVERGALSRLTTEPVSHTDPMWAPDGRHIAFSVREKVFFDIHQRGTEANARDEVLLASDVTKYVEAWSPDGQNILFCTRKGNSDVWILPLTGPRKPRIFLENGFIKDEPEFSPDGKWVAYHSNETGRWEVYVTPFPNADQKFQISTDGGLQPHWRADARELFYLALDGTLMSVKVETSGGLTASLPATLFATGLKTNPGSGQYAVSADGQQFLLLTDVETERSPAFTVLLNWRTLLTH
;
A
#
# COMPACT_ATOMS: atom_id res chain seq x y z
N MET A 1 19.14 -23.74 -24.21
CA MET A 1 18.85 -22.81 -25.32
C MET A 1 20.15 -22.21 -25.83
N LEU A 2 20.39 -22.21 -27.15
CA LEU A 2 21.59 -21.60 -27.75
C LEU A 2 21.33 -20.10 -27.96
N THR A 3 22.21 -19.24 -27.44
CA THR A 3 22.18 -17.79 -27.66
C THR A 3 23.46 -17.33 -28.34
N ALA A 4 23.47 -16.10 -28.88
CA ALA A 4 24.67 -15.48 -29.44
C ALA A 4 25.82 -15.35 -28.41
N SER A 5 25.53 -15.46 -27.12
CA SER A 5 26.48 -15.39 -26.00
C SER A 5 26.91 -16.75 -25.44
N GLY A 6 26.42 -17.86 -26.00
CA GLY A 6 26.79 -19.23 -25.59
C GLY A 6 25.61 -20.14 -25.28
N ILE A 7 25.88 -21.29 -24.67
CA ILE A 7 24.84 -22.25 -24.26
C ILE A 7 24.22 -21.77 -22.95
N LYS A 8 22.93 -21.44 -22.98
CA LYS A 8 22.14 -21.11 -21.78
C LYS A 8 21.37 -22.35 -21.33
N LEU A 9 21.80 -22.99 -20.26
CA LEU A 9 21.05 -24.07 -19.59
C LEU A 9 19.94 -23.42 -18.75
N LEU A 10 18.68 -23.78 -19.00
CA LEU A 10 17.53 -23.33 -18.22
C LEU A 10 16.93 -24.59 -17.58
N ASP A 11 16.90 -24.64 -16.26
CA ASP A 11 16.36 -25.76 -15.49
C ASP A 11 14.82 -25.71 -15.52
N PHE A 12 14.20 -26.77 -16.04
CA PHE A 12 12.76 -27.02 -15.96
C PHE A 12 12.47 -28.51 -15.67
N GLY A 13 13.32 -29.16 -14.88
CA GLY A 13 13.08 -30.54 -14.46
C GLY A 13 11.99 -30.62 -13.39
N LEU A 14 10.91 -31.35 -13.65
CA LEU A 14 10.00 -31.81 -12.59
C LEU A 14 10.74 -32.87 -11.75
N ALA A 15 11.17 -32.50 -10.54
CA ALA A 15 11.84 -33.43 -9.64
C ALA A 15 10.84 -34.46 -9.08
N LYS A 16 11.05 -35.76 -9.40
CA LYS A 16 10.31 -36.86 -8.78
C LYS A 16 11.08 -37.37 -7.56
N LEU A 17 10.46 -37.31 -6.38
CA LEU A 17 10.98 -37.90 -5.15
C LEU A 17 11.05 -39.42 -5.30
N ARG A 18 12.25 -39.99 -5.16
CA ARG A 18 12.42 -41.45 -4.99
C ARG A 18 12.01 -41.82 -3.56
N PRO A 19 11.02 -42.71 -3.34
CA PRO A 19 10.72 -43.20 -2.01
C PRO A 19 11.89 -44.06 -1.51
N ARG A 20 12.53 -43.63 -0.42
CA ARG A 20 13.40 -44.49 0.38
C ARG A 20 12.60 -44.98 1.58
N GLY A 21 12.36 -46.28 1.64
CA GLY A 21 11.88 -46.97 2.83
C GLY A 21 10.37 -46.92 3.02
N ALA A 22 9.75 -48.10 3.07
CA ALA A 22 8.35 -48.29 3.35
C ALA A 22 7.98 -47.77 4.75
N ILE A 23 7.06 -46.82 4.83
CA ILE A 23 6.09 -46.69 5.93
C ILE A 23 4.76 -46.34 5.28
N ALA A 24 3.80 -47.25 5.44
CA ALA A 24 2.44 -47.12 4.93
C ALA A 24 1.68 -46.02 5.67
N GLY A 25 1.03 -45.13 4.92
CA GLY A 25 0.09 -44.16 5.46
C GLY A 25 0.13 -42.82 4.72
N MET A 26 -0.94 -42.54 3.96
CA MET A 26 -1.26 -41.28 3.28
C MET A 26 -0.47 -40.94 2.01
N SER A 27 -0.98 -41.40 0.88
CA SER A 27 -0.78 -40.76 -0.43
C SER A 27 -2.07 -40.88 -1.24
N ASP A 28 -3.05 -40.03 -0.94
CA ASP A 28 -4.27 -39.87 -1.71
C ASP A 28 -4.52 -38.37 -1.92
N ALA A 29 -3.61 -37.74 -2.65
CA ALA A 29 -3.78 -36.44 -3.28
C ALA A 29 -2.71 -36.31 -4.37
N LEU A 30 -3.14 -35.99 -5.60
CA LEU A 30 -2.37 -35.90 -6.85
C LEU A 30 -2.34 -37.16 -7.73
N THR A 31 -3.53 -37.71 -8.02
CA THR A 31 -3.80 -38.28 -9.35
C THR A 31 -5.29 -38.16 -9.66
N GLN A 32 -5.76 -36.91 -9.89
CA GLN A 32 -7.04 -36.74 -10.58
C GLN A 32 -6.80 -36.94 -12.07
N THR A 33 -7.12 -38.14 -12.53
CA THR A 33 -7.44 -38.48 -13.91
C THR A 33 -8.86 -37.99 -14.21
N SER A 34 -8.99 -36.76 -14.71
CA SER A 34 -10.18 -36.37 -15.47
C SER A 34 -10.01 -36.80 -16.93
N PRO A 35 -11.07 -37.29 -17.60
CA PRO A 35 -10.99 -37.80 -18.96
C PRO A 35 -10.60 -36.68 -19.94
N LEU A 36 -9.52 -36.93 -20.69
CA LEU A 36 -8.97 -36.07 -21.74
C LEU A 36 -9.85 -36.14 -23.00
N THR A 37 -10.89 -35.31 -23.07
CA THR A 37 -11.44 -34.79 -24.33
C THR A 37 -12.26 -33.53 -24.07
N ASP A 38 -11.61 -32.36 -24.06
CA ASP A 38 -12.08 -31.18 -24.80
C ASP A 38 -11.00 -30.10 -24.90
N GLN A 39 -10.75 -29.66 -26.13
CA GLN A 39 -9.93 -28.52 -26.56
C GLN A 39 -8.48 -28.35 -26.04
N GLY A 40 -7.57 -29.16 -26.58
CA GLY A 40 -6.47 -28.58 -27.38
C GLY A 40 -5.21 -28.02 -26.70
N THR A 41 -4.96 -28.25 -25.41
CA THR A 41 -3.64 -27.90 -24.81
C THR A 41 -3.10 -29.03 -23.93
N ILE A 42 -2.17 -29.82 -24.49
CA ILE A 42 -1.28 -30.68 -23.71
C ILE A 42 -0.11 -29.79 -23.27
N LEU A 43 0.04 -29.58 -21.96
CA LEU A 43 1.09 -28.75 -21.39
C LEU A 43 2.40 -29.56 -21.27
N GLY A 44 3.39 -29.23 -22.10
CA GLY A 44 4.73 -29.81 -22.11
C GLY A 44 5.38 -29.73 -23.51
N THR A 45 6.71 -29.64 -23.60
CA THR A 45 7.41 -29.60 -24.89
C THR A 45 7.48 -31.01 -25.50
N LEU A 46 6.35 -31.47 -26.04
CA LEU A 46 6.07 -32.80 -26.62
C LEU A 46 7.21 -33.38 -27.47
N ALA A 47 7.96 -32.54 -28.18
CA ALA A 47 9.06 -32.93 -29.06
C ALA A 47 10.28 -33.57 -28.35
N TYR A 48 10.41 -33.45 -27.02
CA TYR A 48 11.54 -33.98 -26.25
C TYR A 48 11.15 -35.08 -25.24
N MET A 49 9.87 -35.47 -25.20
CA MET A 49 9.41 -36.54 -24.30
C MET A 49 9.89 -37.92 -24.79
N ALA A 50 10.28 -38.78 -23.85
CA ALA A 50 10.65 -40.16 -24.14
C ALA A 50 9.41 -41.03 -24.38
N PRO A 51 9.51 -42.13 -25.17
CA PRO A 51 8.38 -43.04 -25.44
C PRO A 51 7.64 -43.50 -24.18
N GLU A 52 8.38 -43.89 -23.13
CA GLU A 52 7.80 -44.34 -21.86
C GLU A 52 7.02 -43.23 -21.13
N GLN A 53 7.37 -41.96 -21.34
CA GLN A 53 6.63 -40.82 -20.78
C GLN A 53 5.29 -40.61 -21.51
N ILE A 54 5.27 -40.88 -22.82
CA ILE A 54 4.07 -40.75 -23.67
C ILE A 54 3.12 -41.94 -23.44
N GLU A 55 3.66 -43.13 -23.22
CA GLU A 55 2.89 -44.35 -22.93
C GLU A 55 2.44 -44.45 -21.47
N GLY A 56 2.87 -43.53 -20.59
CA GLY A 56 2.53 -43.52 -19.17
C GLY A 56 3.20 -44.63 -18.35
N GLN A 57 4.30 -45.19 -18.85
CA GLN A 57 5.10 -46.21 -18.16
C GLN A 57 5.97 -45.60 -17.05
N PRO A 58 6.54 -46.42 -16.12
CA PRO A 58 7.45 -45.92 -15.10
C PRO A 58 8.68 -45.21 -15.70
N VAL A 59 8.80 -43.91 -15.41
CA VAL A 59 9.89 -43.05 -15.90
C VAL A 59 11.02 -42.98 -14.86
N ASP A 60 12.26 -43.15 -15.31
CA ASP A 60 13.48 -42.90 -14.53
C ASP A 60 14.43 -41.91 -15.25
N HIS A 61 15.67 -41.77 -14.77
CA HIS A 61 16.66 -40.82 -15.29
C HIS A 61 17.06 -41.06 -16.76
N ARG A 62 16.69 -42.19 -17.36
CA ARG A 62 16.95 -42.49 -18.79
C ARG A 62 16.04 -41.72 -19.73
N ALA A 63 14.95 -41.12 -19.23
CA ALA A 63 14.15 -40.16 -19.99
C ALA A 63 14.89 -38.83 -20.19
N ASP A 64 15.72 -38.40 -19.23
CA ASP A 64 16.54 -37.20 -19.40
C ASP A 64 17.65 -37.41 -20.45
N ILE A 65 18.18 -38.63 -20.54
CA ILE A 65 19.15 -39.05 -21.56
C ILE A 65 18.53 -39.00 -22.97
N TRP A 66 17.27 -39.40 -23.09
CA TRP A 66 16.52 -39.25 -24.33
C TRP A 66 16.36 -37.77 -24.72
N ALA A 67 15.88 -36.94 -23.80
CA ALA A 67 15.71 -35.50 -24.04
C ALA A 67 17.02 -34.83 -24.44
N PHE A 68 18.14 -35.20 -23.79
CA PHE A 68 19.48 -34.77 -24.16
C PHE A 68 19.83 -35.17 -25.60
N GLY A 69 19.56 -36.42 -25.99
CA GLY A 69 19.76 -36.91 -27.36
C GLY A 69 19.00 -36.08 -28.39
N CYS A 70 17.73 -35.75 -28.12
CA CYS A 70 16.92 -34.91 -29.00
C CYS A 70 17.52 -33.50 -29.16
N ILE A 71 18.00 -32.90 -28.07
CA ILE A 71 18.62 -31.57 -28.10
C ILE A 71 19.93 -31.60 -28.89
N VAL A 72 20.81 -32.58 -28.66
CA VAL A 72 22.08 -32.70 -29.41
C VAL A 72 21.83 -32.93 -30.90
N TYR A 73 20.85 -33.76 -31.24
CA TYR A 73 20.44 -33.97 -32.63
C TYR A 73 19.99 -32.66 -33.29
N GLU A 74 19.17 -31.87 -32.60
CA GLU A 74 18.68 -30.59 -33.11
C GLU A 74 19.80 -29.55 -33.23
N MET A 75 20.72 -29.50 -32.27
CA MET A 75 21.89 -28.61 -32.35
C MET A 75 22.82 -28.98 -33.51
N ALA A 76 23.02 -30.27 -33.77
CA ALA A 76 23.91 -30.75 -34.83
C ALA A 76 23.29 -30.64 -36.22
N SER A 77 21.98 -30.85 -36.35
CA SER A 77 21.29 -30.88 -37.66
C SER A 77 20.52 -29.61 -38.00
N GLY A 78 20.23 -28.75 -37.01
CA GLY A 78 19.34 -27.59 -37.14
C GLY A 78 17.86 -27.92 -37.29
N ARG A 79 17.45 -29.19 -37.07
CA ARG A 79 16.05 -29.65 -37.16
C ARG A 79 15.70 -30.57 -36.00
N ARG A 80 14.42 -30.64 -35.64
CA ARG A 80 13.99 -31.52 -34.55
C ARG A 80 14.14 -32.99 -34.94
N THR A 81 14.41 -33.81 -33.93
CA THR A 81 14.56 -35.27 -34.07
C THR A 81 13.28 -35.94 -34.57
N PHE A 82 12.14 -35.54 -34.01
CA PHE A 82 10.81 -36.04 -34.38
C PHE A 82 9.90 -34.87 -34.74
N GLU A 83 9.33 -34.91 -35.95
CA GLU A 83 8.42 -33.89 -36.46
C GLU A 83 7.20 -34.58 -37.09
N GLY A 84 6.00 -34.16 -36.68
CA GLY A 84 4.72 -34.54 -37.27
C GLY A 84 3.91 -33.33 -37.69
N LYS A 85 2.97 -33.52 -38.63
CA LYS A 85 2.04 -32.46 -39.09
C LYS A 85 1.00 -32.05 -38.04
N SER A 86 0.93 -32.77 -36.92
CA SER A 86 0.03 -32.54 -35.78
C SER A 86 0.65 -33.14 -34.52
N HIS A 87 0.10 -32.81 -33.33
CA HIS A 87 0.56 -33.42 -32.06
C HIS A 87 0.48 -34.95 -32.07
N ALA A 88 -0.61 -35.52 -32.59
CA ALA A 88 -0.74 -36.98 -32.77
C ALA A 88 0.30 -37.55 -33.74
N GLY A 89 0.63 -36.81 -34.81
CA GLY A 89 1.70 -37.20 -35.73
C GLY A 89 3.10 -37.17 -35.10
N THR A 90 3.36 -36.23 -34.19
CA THR A 90 4.61 -36.18 -33.43
C THR A 90 4.69 -37.32 -32.41
N ILE A 91 3.58 -37.63 -31.72
CA ILE A 91 3.48 -38.77 -30.81
C ILE A 91 3.79 -40.08 -31.56
N ALA A 92 3.13 -40.31 -32.71
CA ALA A 92 3.40 -41.49 -33.54
C ALA A 92 4.87 -41.55 -33.98
N ALA A 93 5.47 -40.42 -34.35
CA ALA A 93 6.89 -40.38 -34.71
C ALA A 93 7.82 -40.72 -33.53
N ILE A 94 7.46 -40.32 -32.30
CA ILE A 94 8.24 -40.64 -31.10
C ILE A 94 8.11 -42.13 -30.75
N LEU A 95 6.95 -42.75 -30.94
CA LEU A 95 6.76 -44.16 -30.59
C LEU A 95 7.29 -45.12 -31.65
N GLU A 96 7.08 -44.83 -32.94
CA GLU A 96 7.23 -45.84 -34.00
C GLU A 96 8.38 -45.56 -34.97
N ARG A 97 8.83 -44.32 -35.10
CA ARG A 97 9.79 -43.92 -36.13
C ARG A 97 11.19 -43.75 -35.56
N ASP A 98 12.17 -44.39 -36.17
CA ASP A 98 13.58 -44.11 -35.88
C ASP A 98 14.02 -42.78 -36.50
N PRO A 99 14.82 -41.98 -35.76
CA PRO A 99 15.37 -40.74 -36.28
C PRO A 99 16.37 -41.04 -37.41
N GLU A 100 16.40 -40.15 -38.40
CA GLU A 100 17.37 -40.28 -39.49
C GLU A 100 18.80 -40.04 -38.95
N PRO A 101 19.80 -40.90 -39.23
CA PRO A 101 21.14 -40.73 -38.71
C PRO A 101 21.74 -39.34 -39.01
N LEU A 102 22.46 -38.77 -38.05
CA LEU A 102 23.04 -37.42 -38.19
C LEU A 102 24.03 -37.36 -39.35
N SER A 103 24.81 -38.43 -39.57
CA SER A 103 25.75 -38.54 -40.69
C SER A 103 25.09 -38.43 -42.06
N LYS A 104 23.82 -38.82 -42.19
CA LYS A 104 23.06 -38.71 -43.44
C LYS A 104 22.55 -37.30 -43.68
N ARG A 105 22.23 -36.55 -42.61
CA ARG A 105 21.73 -35.17 -42.70
C ARG A 105 22.83 -34.12 -42.75
N GLN A 106 23.94 -34.35 -42.06
CA GLN A 106 25.11 -33.50 -42.05
C GLN A 106 26.35 -34.38 -42.28
N PRO A 107 26.83 -34.50 -43.53
CA PRO A 107 27.93 -35.41 -43.88
C PRO A 107 29.27 -35.12 -43.16
N VAL A 108 29.40 -33.94 -42.55
CA VAL A 108 30.58 -33.52 -41.78
C VAL A 108 30.51 -34.01 -40.32
N THR A 109 29.40 -34.62 -39.89
CA THR A 109 29.24 -35.13 -38.52
C THR A 109 30.14 -36.36 -38.27
N PRO A 110 30.99 -36.35 -37.22
CA PRO A 110 31.80 -37.51 -36.88
C PRO A 110 30.94 -38.76 -36.61
N PRO A 111 31.31 -39.94 -37.14
CA PRO A 111 30.55 -41.18 -36.92
C PRO A 111 30.37 -41.55 -35.45
N SER A 112 31.30 -41.12 -34.58
CA SER A 112 31.22 -41.30 -33.13
C SER A 112 30.12 -40.46 -32.47
N LEU A 113 29.87 -39.23 -32.96
CA LEU A 113 28.77 -38.40 -32.48
C LEU A 113 27.42 -38.98 -32.92
N ASP A 114 27.34 -39.53 -34.14
CA ASP A 114 26.12 -40.17 -34.64
C ASP A 114 25.74 -41.40 -33.80
N ARG A 115 26.71 -42.26 -33.47
CA ARG A 115 26.51 -43.41 -32.57
C ARG A 115 26.09 -43.00 -31.15
N LEU A 116 26.70 -41.94 -30.62
CA LEU A 116 26.37 -41.43 -29.29
C LEU A 116 24.91 -40.98 -29.22
N VAL A 117 24.48 -40.19 -30.22
CA VAL A 117 23.11 -39.66 -30.30
C VAL A 117 22.10 -40.77 -30.60
N SER A 118 22.42 -41.73 -31.49
CA SER A 118 21.50 -42.84 -31.78
C SER A 118 21.21 -43.69 -30.54
N ARG A 119 22.22 -43.90 -29.68
CA ARG A 119 22.05 -44.64 -28.42
C ARG A 119 21.28 -43.86 -27.36
N CYS A 120 21.35 -42.52 -27.34
CA CYS A 120 20.44 -41.73 -26.50
C CYS A 120 18.98 -41.85 -26.95
N LEU A 121 18.75 -42.05 -28.25
CA LEU A 121 17.43 -42.06 -28.90
C LEU A 121 16.88 -43.48 -29.15
N ALA A 122 17.41 -44.49 -28.47
CA ALA A 122 16.83 -45.84 -28.50
C ALA A 122 15.45 -45.84 -27.85
N LYS A 123 14.46 -46.48 -28.48
CA LYS A 123 13.07 -46.46 -27.97
C LYS A 123 12.96 -47.19 -26.63
N ASP A 124 13.57 -48.36 -26.53
CA ASP A 124 13.68 -49.12 -25.29
C ASP A 124 14.67 -48.43 -24.33
N PRO A 125 14.26 -48.08 -23.09
CA PRO A 125 15.15 -47.51 -22.07
C PRO A 125 16.38 -48.38 -21.75
N ASP A 126 16.30 -49.71 -21.88
CA ASP A 126 17.42 -50.61 -21.57
C ASP A 126 18.52 -50.56 -22.64
N ASP A 127 18.19 -50.15 -23.87
CA ASP A 127 19.15 -49.96 -24.96
C ASP A 127 19.85 -48.59 -24.90
N ARG A 128 19.34 -47.66 -24.08
CA ARG A 128 19.93 -46.32 -23.89
C ARG A 128 21.21 -46.39 -23.07
N TRP A 129 21.90 -45.25 -23.01
CA TRP A 129 22.91 -45.04 -21.98
C TRP A 129 22.26 -45.19 -20.60
N GLN A 130 22.79 -46.07 -19.77
CA GLN A 130 22.24 -46.29 -18.44
C GLN A 130 22.63 -45.15 -17.47
N ASN A 131 23.71 -44.42 -17.76
CA ASN A 131 24.32 -43.45 -16.87
C ASN A 131 24.70 -42.16 -17.63
N ALA A 132 24.26 -40.99 -17.15
CA ALA A 132 24.67 -39.70 -17.74
C ALA A 132 26.18 -39.45 -17.63
N ARG A 133 26.85 -40.04 -16.62
CA ARG A 133 28.31 -39.97 -16.44
C ARG A 133 29.07 -40.64 -17.59
N ASP A 134 28.62 -41.80 -18.05
CA ASP A 134 29.30 -42.54 -19.12
C ASP A 134 29.06 -41.86 -20.46
N LEU A 135 27.84 -41.35 -20.68
CA LEU A 135 27.51 -40.49 -21.81
C LEU A 135 28.41 -39.26 -21.88
N PHE A 136 28.66 -38.59 -20.75
CA PHE A 136 29.57 -37.46 -20.67
C PHE A 136 31.03 -37.83 -20.99
N LEU A 137 31.51 -38.99 -20.51
CA LEU A 137 32.87 -39.46 -20.79
C LEU A 137 33.06 -39.74 -22.29
N GLU A 138 32.08 -40.36 -22.94
CA GLU A 138 32.09 -40.60 -24.38
C GLU A 138 32.02 -39.31 -25.20
N LEU A 139 31.19 -38.36 -24.78
CA LEU A 139 31.11 -37.04 -25.43
C LEU A 139 32.45 -36.29 -25.36
N ARG A 140 33.16 -36.39 -24.23
CA ARG A 140 34.48 -35.77 -24.03
C ARG A 140 35.59 -36.46 -24.82
N ALA A 141 35.45 -37.75 -25.11
CA ALA A 141 36.40 -38.51 -25.91
C ALA A 141 36.29 -38.25 -27.42
N LEU A 142 35.28 -37.48 -27.86
CA LEU A 142 35.15 -37.11 -29.26
C LEU A 142 36.33 -36.22 -29.71
N PRO A 143 36.98 -36.53 -30.84
CA PRO A 143 38.04 -35.69 -31.37
C PRO A 143 37.45 -34.34 -31.79
N MET A 144 37.98 -33.24 -31.22
CA MET A 144 37.76 -31.91 -31.80
C MET A 144 38.49 -31.88 -33.14
N SER A 145 37.74 -31.94 -34.24
CA SER A 145 38.35 -31.81 -35.56
C SER A 145 38.99 -30.43 -35.65
N GLU A 146 40.31 -30.39 -35.81
CA GLU A 146 41.00 -29.21 -36.29
C GLU A 146 40.34 -28.74 -37.59
N ALA A 147 40.07 -27.44 -37.67
CA ALA A 147 39.63 -26.82 -38.91
C ALA A 147 40.62 -27.19 -40.03
N PRO A 148 40.17 -27.54 -41.24
CA PRO A 148 41.06 -27.87 -42.33
C PRO A 148 42.04 -26.72 -42.55
N SER A 149 43.32 -27.04 -42.40
CA SER A 149 44.44 -26.13 -42.59
C SER A 149 44.44 -25.54 -43.99
N ALA A 150 44.83 -24.27 -44.04
CA ALA A 150 44.84 -23.41 -45.20
C ALA A 150 45.40 -24.07 -46.47
N VAL A 151 44.61 -24.06 -47.54
CA VAL A 151 45.10 -24.29 -48.90
C VAL A 151 45.99 -23.12 -49.27
N THR A 152 47.26 -23.39 -49.50
CA THR A 152 48.25 -22.44 -50.02
C THR A 152 47.93 -22.17 -51.49
N LEU A 153 47.35 -21.02 -51.79
CA LEU A 153 47.20 -20.53 -53.17
C LEU A 153 48.29 -19.50 -53.47
N GLY A 154 49.13 -19.87 -54.44
CA GLY A 154 50.24 -19.08 -54.93
C GLY A 154 49.81 -17.74 -55.54
N ARG A 155 50.78 -16.82 -55.53
CA ARG A 155 50.80 -15.49 -56.17
C ARG A 155 49.96 -15.43 -57.46
N PHE A 156 48.88 -14.65 -57.49
CA PHE A 156 48.51 -13.79 -58.63
C PHE A 156 47.58 -12.63 -58.22
N THR A 157 47.94 -11.45 -58.73
CA THR A 157 47.17 -10.22 -59.05
C THR A 157 46.44 -9.38 -57.97
N LYS A 158 46.97 -8.16 -57.79
CA LYS A 158 46.56 -7.07 -56.88
C LYS A 158 45.14 -6.50 -57.05
N TRP A 159 44.33 -7.02 -57.97
CA TRP A 159 42.99 -6.48 -58.28
C TRP A 159 41.86 -7.14 -57.46
N LEU A 160 42.07 -8.35 -56.92
CA LEU A 160 41.08 -9.02 -56.06
C LEU A 160 41.02 -8.44 -54.63
N VAL A 161 42.12 -7.86 -54.15
CA VAL A 161 42.19 -7.24 -52.81
C VAL A 161 41.34 -5.97 -52.74
N ALA A 162 41.26 -5.20 -53.84
CA ALA A 162 40.41 -4.01 -53.93
C ALA A 162 38.91 -4.37 -53.92
N GLY A 163 38.52 -5.46 -54.60
CA GLY A 163 37.15 -5.98 -54.58
C GLY A 163 36.74 -6.53 -53.21
N ALA A 164 37.64 -7.22 -52.52
CA ALA A 164 37.40 -7.74 -51.18
C ALA A 164 37.26 -6.63 -50.13
N LEU A 165 38.02 -5.53 -50.24
CA LEU A 165 37.90 -4.37 -49.36
C LEU A 165 36.60 -3.59 -49.59
N ALA A 166 36.14 -3.47 -50.83
CA ALA A 166 34.85 -2.86 -51.15
C ALA A 166 33.68 -3.71 -50.63
N LEU A 167 33.74 -5.03 -50.78
CA LEU A 167 32.72 -5.93 -50.26
C LEU A 167 32.74 -5.98 -48.72
N ALA A 168 33.92 -5.92 -48.08
CA ALA A 168 34.03 -5.81 -46.63
C ALA A 168 33.48 -4.48 -46.11
N LEU A 169 33.69 -3.36 -46.80
CA LEU A 169 33.09 -2.07 -46.46
C LEU A 169 31.58 -2.07 -46.64
N ILE A 170 31.07 -2.74 -47.69
CA ILE A 170 29.63 -2.93 -47.88
C ILE A 170 29.07 -3.83 -46.77
N ILE A 171 29.73 -4.92 -46.40
CA ILE A 171 29.31 -5.80 -45.31
C ILE A 171 29.37 -5.06 -43.96
N ILE A 172 30.40 -4.26 -43.69
CA ILE A 172 30.51 -3.45 -42.47
C ILE A 172 29.44 -2.34 -42.45
N ALA A 173 29.15 -1.71 -43.58
CA ALA A 173 28.07 -0.74 -43.69
C ALA A 173 26.69 -1.40 -43.58
N SER A 174 26.53 -2.63 -44.10
CA SER A 174 25.31 -3.43 -44.01
C SER A 174 25.10 -3.93 -42.58
N VAL A 175 26.14 -4.42 -41.93
CA VAL A 175 26.13 -4.84 -40.51
C VAL A 175 25.92 -3.62 -39.62
N GLY A 176 26.52 -2.47 -39.93
CA GLY A 176 26.27 -1.21 -39.24
C GLY A 176 24.83 -0.70 -39.42
N PHE A 177 24.24 -0.86 -40.61
CA PHE A 177 22.85 -0.52 -40.90
C PHE A 177 21.88 -1.49 -40.21
N VAL A 178 22.15 -2.79 -40.27
CA VAL A 178 21.40 -3.87 -39.61
C VAL A 178 21.49 -3.73 -38.08
N LEU A 179 22.67 -3.49 -37.52
CA LEU A 179 22.81 -3.20 -36.09
C LEU A 179 22.08 -1.89 -35.73
N ARG A 180 22.02 -0.88 -36.59
CA ARG A 180 21.24 0.35 -36.32
C ARG A 180 19.73 0.14 -36.43
N THR A 181 19.25 -0.79 -37.27
CA THR A 181 17.84 -1.18 -37.33
C THR A 181 17.43 -2.13 -36.19
N PHE A 182 18.35 -2.94 -35.67
CA PHE A 182 18.10 -3.85 -34.53
C PHE A 182 18.46 -3.26 -33.16
N SER A 183 19.19 -2.13 -33.10
CA SER A 183 19.52 -1.41 -31.84
C SER A 183 18.69 -0.13 -31.65
N SER A 184 17.65 0.07 -32.46
CA SER A 184 16.65 1.08 -32.14
C SER A 184 15.83 0.57 -30.94
N PRO A 185 15.76 1.30 -29.81
CA PRO A 185 14.91 0.91 -28.69
C PRO A 185 13.46 0.91 -29.19
N ASP A 186 12.75 -0.20 -28.96
CA ASP A 186 11.32 -0.42 -29.20
C ASP A 186 10.56 0.78 -29.79
N ARG A 187 10.60 0.91 -31.12
CA ARG A 187 9.58 1.66 -31.84
C ARG A 187 8.72 0.63 -32.57
N THR A 188 7.47 0.55 -32.11
CA THR A 188 6.33 -0.16 -32.72
C THR A 188 6.01 -1.59 -32.27
N ALA A 189 6.19 -1.92 -30.99
CA ALA A 189 5.05 -2.59 -30.36
C ALA A 189 3.94 -1.55 -30.31
N THR A 190 2.84 -1.72 -31.06
CA THR A 190 1.66 -0.87 -30.89
C THR A 190 1.35 -0.88 -29.39
N PRO A 191 1.41 0.26 -28.70
CA PRO A 191 1.21 0.21 -27.27
C PRO A 191 -0.17 -0.39 -27.00
N GLY A 192 -0.20 -1.49 -26.25
CA GLY A 192 -1.47 -2.12 -25.89
C GLY A 192 -2.39 -1.08 -25.24
N PRO A 193 -3.72 -1.26 -25.31
CA PRO A 193 -4.64 -0.32 -24.70
C PRO A 193 -4.30 -0.13 -23.22
N VAL A 194 -4.60 1.05 -22.69
CA VAL A 194 -4.57 1.29 -21.25
C VAL A 194 -5.52 0.31 -20.59
N LEU A 195 -5.00 -0.56 -19.73
CA LEU A 195 -5.83 -1.46 -18.94
C LEU A 195 -5.93 -0.91 -17.52
N ARG A 196 -7.17 -0.81 -17.03
CA ARG A 196 -7.51 -0.46 -15.65
C ARG A 196 -8.20 -1.65 -15.02
N LEU A 197 -7.53 -2.29 -14.09
CA LEU A 197 -8.06 -3.44 -13.36
C LEU A 197 -8.47 -2.96 -11.97
N SER A 198 -9.76 -3.04 -11.66
CA SER A 198 -10.28 -2.69 -10.34
C SER A 198 -10.39 -3.94 -9.48
N ILE A 199 -9.84 -3.88 -8.28
CA ILE A 199 -9.80 -4.95 -7.30
C ILE A 199 -10.53 -4.47 -6.06
N ALA A 200 -11.68 -5.10 -5.80
CA ALA A 200 -12.50 -4.83 -4.62
C ALA A 200 -11.98 -5.64 -3.41
N PRO A 201 -12.17 -5.15 -2.18
CA PRO A 201 -11.73 -5.86 -1.00
C PRO A 201 -12.56 -7.14 -0.83
N GLY A 202 -11.89 -8.23 -0.46
CA GLY A 202 -12.57 -9.46 -0.07
C GLY A 202 -13.37 -9.28 1.23
N PRO A 203 -14.28 -10.20 1.57
CA PRO A 203 -15.07 -10.15 2.80
C PRO A 203 -14.17 -9.99 4.04
N GLY A 204 -14.45 -8.99 4.88
CA GLY A 204 -13.71 -8.74 6.13
C GLY A 204 -12.43 -7.91 5.99
N ALA A 205 -12.03 -7.51 4.78
CA ALA A 205 -10.95 -6.56 4.55
C ALA A 205 -11.52 -5.19 4.17
N SER A 206 -10.85 -4.12 4.59
CA SER A 206 -11.06 -2.77 4.07
C SER A 206 -9.79 -2.31 3.34
N PHE A 207 -9.94 -1.55 2.25
CA PHE A 207 -8.83 -0.89 1.52
C PHE A 207 -8.74 0.62 1.80
N PRO A 208 -8.68 1.10 3.06
CA PRO A 208 -8.72 2.53 3.32
C PRO A 208 -7.37 3.22 3.12
N GLU A 209 -6.27 2.47 2.94
CA GLU A 209 -4.91 3.04 2.97
C GLU A 209 -4.11 2.81 1.69
N MET A 210 -2.93 3.42 1.66
CA MET A 210 -2.02 3.47 0.52
C MET A 210 -1.55 2.07 0.11
N PRO A 211 -1.81 1.63 -1.14
CA PRO A 211 -1.26 0.38 -1.64
C PRO A 211 0.23 0.54 -1.92
N ALA A 212 1.03 -0.48 -1.64
CA ALA A 212 2.42 -0.59 -2.03
C ALA A 212 2.58 -1.79 -2.96
N ILE A 213 2.73 -1.55 -4.26
CA ILE A 213 3.01 -2.60 -5.25
C ILE A 213 4.49 -3.02 -5.17
N ALA A 214 4.75 -4.32 -5.23
CA ALA A 214 6.10 -4.87 -5.25
C ALA A 214 6.85 -4.44 -6.52
N PRO A 215 8.19 -4.34 -6.47
CA PRO A 215 8.99 -3.99 -7.65
C PRO A 215 8.73 -4.89 -8.86
N ASP A 216 8.51 -6.19 -8.64
CA ASP A 216 8.18 -7.18 -9.67
C ASP A 216 6.70 -7.15 -10.12
N ALA A 217 5.86 -6.33 -9.48
CA ALA A 217 4.43 -6.19 -9.70
C ALA A 217 3.61 -7.48 -9.52
N THR A 218 4.11 -8.47 -8.79
CA THR A 218 3.39 -9.72 -8.50
C THR A 218 2.52 -9.62 -7.25
N ARG A 219 2.81 -8.66 -6.37
CA ARG A 219 2.17 -8.52 -5.05
C ARG A 219 1.89 -7.06 -4.71
N VAL A 220 0.86 -6.83 -3.91
CA VAL A 220 0.51 -5.54 -3.31
C VAL A 220 0.44 -5.70 -1.80
N ALA A 221 1.23 -4.91 -1.07
CA ALA A 221 1.13 -4.78 0.37
C ALA A 221 0.25 -3.59 0.73
N PHE A 222 -0.60 -3.73 1.74
CA PHE A 222 -1.45 -2.65 2.21
C PHE A 222 -1.82 -2.85 3.68
N VAL A 223 -2.31 -1.80 4.32
CA VAL A 223 -2.83 -1.87 5.69
C VAL A 223 -4.33 -2.02 5.65
N GLY A 224 -4.81 -3.12 6.24
CA GLY A 224 -6.22 -3.46 6.35
C GLY A 224 -6.64 -3.50 7.81
N THR A 225 -7.88 -3.09 8.09
CA THR A 225 -8.48 -3.26 9.42
C THR A 225 -9.15 -4.62 9.48
N SER A 226 -8.76 -5.45 10.45
CA SER A 226 -9.34 -6.79 10.61
C SER A 226 -10.68 -6.71 11.35
N ALA A 227 -11.42 -7.82 11.46
CA ALA A 227 -12.73 -7.86 12.12
C ALA A 227 -12.70 -7.41 13.60
N ASP A 228 -11.54 -7.51 14.26
CA ASP A 228 -11.29 -7.02 15.62
C ASP A 228 -11.02 -5.51 15.71
N GLY A 229 -11.12 -4.77 14.59
CA GLY A 229 -10.84 -3.33 14.53
C GLY A 229 -9.35 -2.98 14.52
N ILE A 230 -8.45 -3.96 14.54
CA ILE A 230 -7.01 -3.71 14.58
C ILE A 230 -6.44 -3.64 13.16
N LYS A 231 -5.65 -2.60 12.90
CA LYS A 231 -4.88 -2.43 11.67
C LYS A 231 -3.72 -3.41 11.62
N ARG A 232 -3.59 -4.15 10.52
CA ARG A 232 -2.49 -5.08 10.25
C ARG A 232 -2.02 -4.95 8.81
N LEU A 233 -0.84 -5.47 8.53
CA LEU A 233 -0.32 -5.60 7.18
C LEU A 233 -0.98 -6.79 6.47
N TRP A 234 -1.36 -6.57 5.21
CA TRP A 234 -1.91 -7.59 4.33
C TRP A 234 -1.11 -7.63 3.02
N ILE A 235 -0.96 -8.82 2.46
CA ILE A 235 -0.30 -9.05 1.18
C ILE A 235 -1.30 -9.69 0.23
N TRP A 236 -1.51 -9.05 -0.91
CA TRP A 236 -2.33 -9.58 -1.99
C TRP A 236 -1.44 -10.00 -3.16
N GLY A 237 -1.51 -11.27 -3.54
CA GLY A 237 -0.92 -11.76 -4.79
C GLY A 237 -1.80 -11.41 -5.98
N MET A 238 -1.21 -10.88 -7.05
CA MET A 238 -1.92 -10.52 -8.29
C MET A 238 -2.51 -11.75 -9.01
N ASP A 239 -2.04 -12.95 -8.64
CA ASP A 239 -2.53 -14.26 -9.08
C ASP A 239 -3.56 -14.89 -8.11
N SER A 240 -3.85 -14.22 -6.98
CA SER A 240 -4.76 -14.70 -5.94
C SER A 240 -6.05 -13.88 -5.88
N ALA A 241 -7.16 -14.55 -5.60
CA ALA A 241 -8.46 -13.89 -5.38
C ALA A 241 -8.58 -13.26 -3.98
N ARG A 242 -7.63 -13.52 -3.06
CA ARG A 242 -7.70 -13.05 -1.66
C ARG A 242 -6.36 -12.52 -1.18
N ALA A 243 -6.42 -11.56 -0.26
CA ALA A 243 -5.25 -11.06 0.46
C ALA A 243 -5.03 -11.89 1.73
N ASP A 244 -3.77 -12.15 2.07
CA ASP A 244 -3.36 -12.84 3.29
C ASP A 244 -2.89 -11.83 4.33
N MET A 245 -3.38 -11.97 5.56
CA MET A 245 -2.99 -11.14 6.71
C MET A 245 -1.62 -11.59 7.24
N VAL A 246 -0.75 -10.63 7.55
CA VAL A 246 0.55 -10.90 8.16
C VAL A 246 0.45 -10.77 9.69
N ALA A 247 0.61 -11.88 10.41
CA ALA A 247 0.53 -11.91 11.87
C ALA A 247 1.66 -11.08 12.54
N GLY A 248 1.39 -10.53 13.73
CA GLY A 248 2.37 -9.75 14.52
C GLY A 248 2.61 -8.32 14.03
N THR A 249 1.75 -7.84 13.13
CA THR A 249 1.85 -6.51 12.50
C THR A 249 0.79 -5.54 13.01
N GLU A 250 0.32 -5.71 14.25
CA GLU A 250 -0.66 -4.84 14.89
C GLU A 250 -0.19 -3.38 14.88
N GLY A 251 -1.07 -2.48 14.43
CA GLY A 251 -0.76 -1.06 14.29
C GLY A 251 0.15 -0.74 13.11
N ALA A 252 0.27 -1.62 12.11
CA ALA A 252 1.04 -1.37 10.90
C ALA A 252 0.56 -0.11 10.16
N ALA A 253 1.51 0.65 9.62
CA ALA A 253 1.29 1.84 8.82
C ALA A 253 2.38 1.97 7.73
N LEU A 254 2.02 2.61 6.61
CA LEU A 254 2.92 3.05 5.53
C LEU A 254 3.90 1.97 5.04
N PRO A 255 3.42 0.84 4.50
CA PRO A 255 4.30 -0.22 4.00
C PRO A 255 5.06 0.20 2.74
N PHE A 256 6.28 -0.31 2.58
CA PHE A 256 7.09 -0.16 1.37
C PHE A 256 7.97 -1.40 1.13
N TRP A 257 8.24 -1.72 -0.13
CA TRP A 257 8.91 -2.96 -0.52
C TRP A 257 10.42 -2.84 -0.59
N ALA A 258 11.09 -3.94 -0.26
CA ALA A 258 12.47 -4.16 -0.64
C ALA A 258 12.60 -4.38 -2.16
N PRO A 259 13.76 -4.07 -2.78
CA PRO A 259 13.98 -4.25 -4.21
C PRO A 259 13.85 -5.71 -4.67
N ASP A 260 14.05 -6.66 -3.75
CA ASP A 260 13.95 -8.11 -4.01
C ASP A 260 12.51 -8.64 -4.11
N SER A 261 11.49 -7.81 -3.86
CA SER A 261 10.06 -8.19 -3.84
C SER A 261 9.72 -9.32 -2.87
N LYS A 262 10.60 -9.60 -1.88
CA LYS A 262 10.42 -10.63 -0.86
C LYS A 262 10.15 -10.07 0.52
N ARG A 263 10.51 -8.81 0.77
CA ARG A 263 10.40 -8.20 2.09
C ARG A 263 9.63 -6.89 2.04
N VAL A 264 8.87 -6.63 3.11
CA VAL A 264 8.12 -5.39 3.31
C VAL A 264 8.59 -4.74 4.60
N ALA A 265 8.93 -3.46 4.53
CA ALA A 265 9.14 -2.61 5.69
C ALA A 265 7.86 -1.82 5.99
N PHE A 266 7.61 -1.53 7.27
CA PHE A 266 6.41 -0.85 7.76
C PHE A 266 6.67 -0.23 9.13
N PHE A 267 5.79 0.67 9.58
CA PHE A 267 5.87 1.30 10.90
C PHE A 267 4.82 0.71 11.84
N ALA A 268 5.19 0.42 13.08
CA ALA A 268 4.26 -0.02 14.12
C ALA A 268 4.87 0.16 15.52
N GLY A 269 4.06 0.63 16.48
CA GLY A 269 4.49 0.79 17.88
C GLY A 269 5.69 1.72 18.06
N GLY A 270 5.76 2.80 17.26
CA GLY A 270 6.87 3.76 17.30
C GLY A 270 8.21 3.21 16.78
N LYS A 271 8.18 2.12 15.99
CA LYS A 271 9.37 1.48 15.40
C LYS A 271 9.20 1.32 13.89
N LEU A 272 10.33 1.36 13.17
CA LEU A 272 10.45 0.81 11.83
C LEU A 272 10.68 -0.70 11.95
N LYS A 273 9.85 -1.49 11.27
CA LYS A 273 9.90 -2.96 11.26
C LYS A 273 9.96 -3.49 9.85
N ARG A 274 10.34 -4.77 9.72
CA ARG A 274 10.41 -5.52 8.47
C ARG A 274 9.83 -6.91 8.65
N VAL A 275 9.21 -7.47 7.61
CA VAL A 275 8.78 -8.86 7.56
C VAL A 275 9.12 -9.50 6.21
N ASP A 276 9.40 -10.81 6.22
CA ASP A 276 9.54 -11.61 5.01
C ASP A 276 8.18 -12.16 4.59
N VAL A 277 7.81 -11.95 3.33
CA VAL A 277 6.49 -12.31 2.80
C VAL A 277 6.33 -13.82 2.66
N ALA A 278 7.42 -14.59 2.53
CA ALA A 278 7.36 -16.05 2.52
C ALA A 278 7.09 -16.64 3.91
N GLY A 279 7.11 -15.81 4.96
CA GLY A 279 6.88 -16.20 6.35
C GLY A 279 8.01 -15.79 7.28
N GLY A 280 7.68 -15.64 8.56
CA GLY A 280 8.58 -15.16 9.61
C GLY A 280 7.94 -14.03 10.42
N GLY A 281 8.27 -13.94 11.71
CA GLY A 281 7.78 -12.86 12.56
C GLY A 281 8.41 -11.51 12.19
N PRO A 282 7.71 -10.38 12.40
CA PRO A 282 8.27 -9.06 12.16
C PRO A 282 9.52 -8.77 13.00
N GLN A 283 10.52 -8.17 12.37
CA GLN A 283 11.80 -7.77 12.96
C GLN A 283 11.84 -6.26 13.13
N GLN A 284 12.29 -5.79 14.30
CA GLN A 284 12.55 -4.37 14.53
C GLN A 284 13.87 -3.95 13.86
N ILE A 285 13.85 -2.83 13.17
CA ILE A 285 14.99 -2.27 12.44
C ILE A 285 15.54 -1.02 13.13
N ALA A 286 14.66 -0.08 13.48
CA ALA A 286 15.04 1.20 14.09
C ALA A 286 13.88 1.83 14.87
N ASP A 287 14.19 2.83 15.67
CA ASP A 287 13.20 3.67 16.35
C ASP A 287 12.61 4.68 15.38
N ALA A 288 11.28 4.81 15.39
CA ALA A 288 10.54 5.72 14.54
C ALA A 288 9.21 6.11 15.21
N PRO A 289 9.23 6.96 16.26
CA PRO A 289 8.04 7.27 17.06
C PRO A 289 6.85 7.77 16.24
N ASN A 290 7.11 8.53 15.17
CA ASN A 290 6.09 9.09 14.28
C ASN A 290 6.51 8.93 12.80
N GLY A 291 6.77 7.69 12.39
CA GLY A 291 7.29 7.37 11.06
C GLY A 291 6.53 8.00 9.88
N GLY A 292 7.27 8.59 8.94
CA GLY A 292 6.74 9.37 7.80
C GLY A 292 6.96 8.75 6.42
N GLY A 293 7.14 7.42 6.35
CA GLY A 293 7.45 6.68 5.12
C GLY A 293 8.95 6.41 4.95
N GLY A 294 9.29 5.53 4.00
CA GLY A 294 10.65 5.12 3.70
C GLY A 294 10.82 4.54 2.30
N SER A 295 12.08 4.39 1.89
CA SER A 295 12.48 3.76 0.63
C SER A 295 13.73 2.93 0.84
N TRP A 296 13.89 1.92 0.01
CA TRP A 296 14.97 0.95 0.09
C TRP A 296 15.90 1.10 -1.12
N SER A 297 17.20 1.19 -0.90
CA SER A 297 18.20 1.17 -1.96
C SER A 297 18.51 -0.27 -2.41
N PRO A 298 19.06 -0.46 -3.62
CA PRO A 298 19.50 -1.77 -4.09
C PRO A 298 20.55 -2.45 -3.19
N ASP A 299 21.35 -1.69 -2.45
CA ASP A 299 22.43 -2.19 -1.58
C ASP A 299 21.96 -2.66 -0.18
N GLY A 300 20.68 -2.49 0.13
CA GLY A 300 20.13 -2.89 1.43
C GLY A 300 20.00 -1.77 2.47
N THR A 301 20.31 -0.52 2.12
CA THR A 301 20.06 0.65 2.98
C THR A 301 18.58 1.04 2.96
N ILE A 302 18.02 1.39 4.11
CA ILE A 302 16.68 1.97 4.24
C ILE A 302 16.83 3.44 4.60
N LEU A 303 16.25 4.33 3.80
CA LEU A 303 16.10 5.75 4.08
C LEU A 303 14.66 5.99 4.54
N PHE A 304 14.45 6.66 5.67
CA PHE A 304 13.13 6.83 6.25
C PHE A 304 13.01 8.13 7.06
N ALA A 305 11.77 8.59 7.27
CA ALA A 305 11.46 9.68 8.19
C ALA A 305 11.12 9.08 9.58
N PRO A 306 11.92 9.33 10.63
CA PRO A 306 11.71 8.71 11.94
C PRO A 306 10.61 9.39 12.79
N ASP A 307 10.36 10.68 12.58
CA ASP A 307 9.53 11.48 13.49
C ASP A 307 8.62 12.48 12.75
N ALA A 308 7.78 13.16 13.51
CA ALA A 308 6.77 14.09 13.03
C ALA A 308 7.38 15.40 12.51
N VAL A 309 8.60 15.73 12.93
CA VAL A 309 9.35 16.91 12.53
C VAL A 309 10.82 16.53 12.34
N GLY A 310 11.55 17.27 11.51
CA GLY A 310 12.98 17.00 11.26
C GLY A 310 13.27 16.28 9.95
N GLY A 311 14.53 15.86 9.82
CA GLY A 311 15.09 15.29 8.60
C GLY A 311 14.97 13.76 8.49
N LEU A 312 15.36 13.25 7.32
CA LEU A 312 15.46 11.82 7.04
C LEU A 312 16.67 11.18 7.73
N SER A 313 16.53 9.89 8.06
CA SER A 313 17.59 9.04 8.60
C SER A 313 17.75 7.78 7.74
N ARG A 314 18.95 7.19 7.79
CA ARG A 314 19.23 5.90 7.14
C ARG A 314 19.60 4.82 8.16
N VAL A 315 19.32 3.57 7.83
CA VAL A 315 19.69 2.39 8.61
C VAL A 315 19.91 1.19 7.68
N PRO A 316 20.84 0.27 7.96
CA PRO A 316 20.92 -0.99 7.23
C PRO A 316 19.64 -1.81 7.42
N ALA A 317 19.19 -2.53 6.39
CA ALA A 317 18.00 -3.38 6.48
C ALA A 317 18.13 -4.52 7.51
N ALA A 318 19.36 -4.88 7.91
CA ALA A 318 19.60 -5.83 8.99
C ALA A 318 19.29 -5.24 10.39
N GLY A 319 19.01 -3.94 10.48
CA GLY A 319 18.88 -3.20 11.73
C GLY A 319 20.17 -2.50 12.15
N GLY A 320 20.07 -1.70 13.21
CA GLY A 320 21.20 -0.97 13.80
C GLY A 320 20.81 0.44 14.20
N ASN A 321 21.81 1.25 14.54
CA ASN A 321 21.58 2.66 14.87
C ASN A 321 21.29 3.45 13.59
N ALA A 322 20.14 4.11 13.57
CA ALA A 322 19.81 5.03 12.48
C ALA A 322 20.72 6.26 12.53
N THR A 323 21.21 6.69 11.37
CA THR A 323 22.05 7.89 11.23
C THR A 323 21.31 8.96 10.43
N PRO A 324 21.32 10.24 10.86
CA PRO A 324 20.72 11.33 10.10
C PRO A 324 21.36 11.47 8.70
N VAL A 325 20.55 11.83 7.70
CA VAL A 325 21.00 12.08 6.32
C VAL A 325 20.76 13.53 5.93
N THR A 326 19.52 14.01 6.04
CA THR A 326 19.19 15.41 5.75
C THR A 326 19.06 16.19 7.05
N MET A 327 19.46 17.45 7.05
CA MET A 327 19.20 18.37 8.16
C MET A 327 18.28 19.50 7.72
N ILE A 328 17.61 20.10 8.69
CA ILE A 328 16.75 21.27 8.50
C ILE A 328 17.48 22.45 9.11
N ASP A 329 18.15 23.22 8.26
CA ASP A 329 18.94 24.37 8.68
C ASP A 329 18.00 25.52 9.08
N ARG A 330 17.85 25.68 10.40
CA ARG A 330 16.93 26.59 11.08
C ARG A 330 15.47 26.10 11.02
N PRO A 331 14.92 25.59 12.12
CA PRO A 331 13.48 25.48 12.22
C PRO A 331 12.93 26.90 12.15
N VAL A 332 12.28 27.27 11.05
CA VAL A 332 11.25 28.30 11.17
C VAL A 332 10.20 27.67 12.10
N LYS A 333 10.32 27.90 13.41
CA LYS A 333 9.38 27.44 14.45
C LYS A 333 9.05 25.93 14.50
N GLY A 334 9.99 25.05 14.19
CA GLY A 334 9.81 23.59 14.37
C GLY A 334 8.78 22.97 13.42
N THR A 335 8.52 23.63 12.29
CA THR A 335 7.48 23.23 11.33
C THR A 335 8.02 22.45 10.14
N ALA A 336 9.30 22.57 9.81
CA ALA A 336 9.84 21.93 8.62
C ALA A 336 10.01 20.42 8.84
N VAL A 337 9.66 19.62 7.82
CA VAL A 337 9.77 18.17 7.83
C VAL A 337 10.19 17.63 6.48
N HIS A 338 11.10 16.64 6.49
CA HIS A 338 11.47 15.88 5.30
C HIS A 338 10.87 14.48 5.38
N ARG A 339 10.09 14.07 4.38
CA ARG A 339 9.35 12.80 4.38
C ARG A 339 9.29 12.15 3.00
N ARG A 340 8.69 10.95 2.96
CA ARG A 340 8.40 10.20 1.73
C ARG A 340 9.62 10.09 0.80
N PRO A 341 10.78 9.62 1.32
CA PRO A 341 11.94 9.46 0.46
C PRO A 341 11.66 8.43 -0.64
N TRP A 342 12.29 8.60 -1.79
CA TRP A 342 12.27 7.64 -2.89
C TRP A 342 13.67 7.53 -3.50
N PHE A 343 14.28 6.34 -3.42
CA PHE A 343 15.59 6.09 -4.03
C PHE A 343 15.52 6.09 -5.55
N LEU A 344 16.49 6.75 -6.19
CA LEU A 344 16.72 6.63 -7.62
C LEU A 344 17.51 5.35 -7.94
N PRO A 345 17.51 4.87 -9.20
CA PRO A 345 18.09 3.57 -9.56
C PRO A 345 19.59 3.40 -9.28
N ASP A 346 20.34 4.49 -9.08
CA ASP A 346 21.77 4.44 -8.78
C ASP A 346 22.08 4.07 -7.31
N GLY A 347 21.08 4.08 -6.43
CA GLY A 347 21.22 3.77 -5.00
C GLY A 347 21.88 4.86 -4.15
N ASP A 348 22.33 5.96 -4.76
CA ASP A 348 22.96 7.09 -4.06
C ASP A 348 22.02 8.31 -4.00
N HIS A 349 21.36 8.61 -5.12
CA HIS A 349 20.45 9.74 -5.21
C HIS A 349 19.04 9.35 -4.78
N PHE A 350 18.33 10.30 -4.19
CA PHE A 350 16.96 10.11 -3.74
C PHE A 350 16.15 11.40 -3.86
N LEU A 351 14.86 11.22 -4.04
CA LEU A 351 13.86 12.27 -3.94
C LEU A 351 13.33 12.31 -2.51
N TYR A 352 12.93 13.48 -2.03
CA TYR A 352 12.16 13.59 -0.81
C TYR A 352 11.25 14.81 -0.83
N LEU A 353 10.19 14.74 -0.03
CA LEU A 353 9.28 15.85 0.17
C LEU A 353 9.79 16.72 1.33
N ALA A 354 10.11 17.97 1.06
CA ALA A 354 10.34 19.00 2.05
C ALA A 354 9.07 19.83 2.21
N GLN A 355 8.53 19.86 3.42
CA GLN A 355 7.30 20.57 3.74
C GLN A 355 7.53 21.46 4.96
N ASP A 356 7.07 22.69 4.89
CA ASP A 356 6.86 23.53 6.06
C ASP A 356 5.44 23.28 6.57
N LEU A 357 5.29 22.65 7.74
CA LEU A 357 4.00 22.33 8.34
C LEU A 357 3.22 23.63 8.65
N GLY A 358 2.33 24.03 7.72
CA GLY A 358 1.61 25.31 7.69
C GLY A 358 1.54 25.94 6.29
N ASP A 359 2.42 25.51 5.37
CA ASP A 359 2.34 25.81 3.94
C ASP A 359 1.78 24.56 3.22
N PRO A 360 0.67 24.69 2.46
CA PRO A 360 0.13 23.56 1.71
C PRO A 360 1.07 23.09 0.58
N SER A 361 1.97 23.96 0.12
CA SER A 361 2.89 23.63 -0.97
C SER A 361 4.06 22.79 -0.47
N SER A 362 4.17 21.57 -0.98
CA SER A 362 5.28 20.67 -0.67
C SER A 362 6.32 20.72 -1.79
N ARG A 363 7.59 20.87 -1.43
CA ARG A 363 8.69 20.97 -2.39
C ARG A 363 9.47 19.68 -2.45
N VAL A 364 9.58 19.12 -3.63
CA VAL A 364 10.37 17.92 -3.87
C VAL A 364 11.80 18.34 -4.10
N HIS A 365 12.71 17.66 -3.41
CA HIS A 365 14.14 17.87 -3.56
C HIS A 365 14.82 16.60 -4.05
N VAL A 366 15.92 16.75 -4.77
CA VAL A 366 16.85 15.68 -5.10
C VAL A 366 18.07 15.85 -4.20
N ALA A 367 18.53 14.77 -3.58
CA ALA A 367 19.76 14.76 -2.78
C ALA A 367 20.56 13.47 -3.03
N SER A 368 21.82 13.48 -2.60
CA SER A 368 22.72 12.32 -2.63
C SER A 368 23.02 11.86 -1.19
N LEU A 369 23.17 10.56 -0.97
CA LEU A 369 23.62 10.02 0.32
C LEU A 369 25.06 10.45 0.66
N GLN A 370 25.89 10.72 -0.35
CA GLN A 370 27.28 11.17 -0.17
C GLN A 370 27.36 12.67 0.13
N THR A 371 26.53 13.48 -0.55
CA THR A 371 26.53 14.94 -0.38
C THR A 371 25.12 15.49 -0.10
N PRO A 372 24.49 15.11 1.02
CA PRO A 372 23.10 15.48 1.29
C PRO A 372 22.90 16.99 1.51
N ALA A 373 23.95 17.72 1.86
CA ALA A 373 23.93 19.19 1.99
C ALA A 373 23.73 19.92 0.66
N ASN A 374 23.96 19.26 -0.48
CA ASN A 374 23.81 19.83 -1.82
C ASN A 374 22.43 19.55 -2.43
N ALA A 375 21.41 19.33 -1.59
CA ALA A 375 20.06 19.04 -2.06
C ALA A 375 19.52 20.19 -2.93
N THR A 376 18.94 19.85 -4.08
CA THR A 376 18.39 20.82 -5.02
C THR A 376 16.86 20.71 -5.10
N PRO A 377 16.12 21.84 -5.13
CA PRO A 377 14.69 21.81 -5.35
C PRO A 377 14.38 21.40 -6.79
N LEU A 378 13.36 20.55 -6.98
CA LEU A 378 12.98 19.99 -8.26
C LEU A 378 11.62 20.51 -8.74
N LEU A 379 10.56 20.30 -7.95
CA LEU A 379 9.19 20.72 -8.29
C LEU A 379 8.32 20.89 -7.04
N THR A 380 7.18 21.57 -7.21
CA THR A 380 6.14 21.69 -6.18
C THR A 380 4.97 20.73 -6.49
N THR A 381 4.50 20.03 -5.47
CA THR A 381 3.42 19.03 -5.53
C THR A 381 2.67 18.98 -4.21
N ASP A 382 1.55 18.29 -4.20
CA ASP A 382 0.74 18.08 -3.01
C ASP A 382 1.02 16.72 -2.36
N SER A 383 1.77 15.81 -2.99
CA SER A 383 1.99 14.44 -2.52
C SER A 383 3.46 14.00 -2.56
N GLU A 384 3.72 12.73 -2.23
CA GLU A 384 4.97 12.05 -2.56
C GLU A 384 5.24 12.03 -4.07
N VAL A 385 6.52 11.89 -4.42
CA VAL A 385 6.98 11.68 -5.80
C VAL A 385 7.69 10.35 -5.90
N VAL A 386 7.29 9.56 -6.90
CA VAL A 386 7.88 8.27 -7.22
C VAL A 386 8.53 8.35 -8.60
N PHE A 387 9.75 7.83 -8.74
CA PHE A 387 10.39 7.68 -10.05
C PHE A 387 10.16 6.26 -10.58
N SER A 388 9.62 6.14 -11.80
CA SER A 388 9.59 4.88 -12.53
C SER A 388 9.59 5.10 -14.04
N SER A 389 10.29 4.25 -14.77
CA SER A 389 10.27 4.21 -16.25
C SER A 389 10.59 5.54 -16.96
N GLY A 390 11.43 6.39 -16.36
CA GLY A 390 11.82 7.70 -16.94
C GLY A 390 10.89 8.86 -16.58
N TYR A 391 9.92 8.65 -15.69
CA TYR A 391 8.96 9.65 -15.27
C TYR A 391 8.93 9.79 -13.76
N LEU A 392 8.68 11.00 -13.29
CA LEU A 392 8.18 11.28 -11.95
C LEU A 392 6.66 11.15 -11.96
N ILE A 393 6.13 10.44 -10.97
CA ILE A 393 4.70 10.23 -10.78
C ILE A 393 4.32 10.81 -9.42
N TYR A 394 3.33 11.69 -9.41
CA TYR A 394 2.90 12.45 -8.23
C TYR A 394 1.48 12.99 -8.40
N ALA A 395 0.85 13.41 -7.31
CA ALA A 395 -0.50 13.96 -7.32
C ALA A 395 -0.52 15.48 -7.15
N ARG A 396 -1.56 16.10 -7.73
CA ARG A 396 -1.99 17.48 -7.44
C ARG A 396 -3.49 17.48 -7.22
N GLY A 397 -3.92 17.66 -5.98
CA GLY A 397 -5.25 17.30 -5.52
C GLY A 397 -5.60 15.84 -5.90
N PRO A 398 -6.80 15.57 -6.46
CA PRO A 398 -7.21 14.21 -6.81
C PRO A 398 -6.63 13.69 -8.14
N ARG A 399 -5.73 14.44 -8.79
CA ARG A 399 -5.16 14.11 -10.11
C ARG A 399 -3.78 13.51 -9.97
N LEU A 400 -3.57 12.33 -10.54
CA LEU A 400 -2.27 11.68 -10.65
C LEU A 400 -1.62 12.03 -11.97
N LEU A 401 -0.42 12.59 -11.90
CA LEU A 401 0.33 13.13 -13.02
C LEU A 401 1.62 12.33 -13.23
N ALA A 402 2.09 12.29 -14.48
CA ALA A 402 3.40 11.80 -14.84
C ALA A 402 4.18 12.87 -15.61
N GLN A 403 5.44 13.11 -15.23
CA GLN A 403 6.30 14.11 -15.86
C GLN A 403 7.66 13.51 -16.25
N PRO A 404 8.16 13.73 -17.48
CA PRO A 404 9.48 13.23 -17.91
C PRO A 404 10.61 13.74 -17.02
N PHE A 405 11.58 12.87 -16.70
CA PHE A 405 12.71 13.20 -15.82
C PHE A 405 14.03 12.64 -16.33
N ASP A 406 15.04 13.51 -16.40
CA ASP A 406 16.39 13.16 -16.80
C ASP A 406 17.23 12.77 -15.57
N LEU A 407 17.52 11.47 -15.45
CA LEU A 407 18.33 10.91 -14.37
C LEU A 407 19.79 11.38 -14.33
N ARG A 408 20.31 11.99 -15.41
CA ARG A 408 21.68 12.50 -15.45
C ARG A 408 21.77 13.95 -15.01
N ARG A 409 20.74 14.73 -15.32
CA ARG A 409 20.67 16.16 -14.98
C ARG A 409 19.90 16.43 -13.71
N PHE A 410 19.11 15.45 -13.24
CA PHE A 410 18.16 15.59 -12.13
C PHE A 410 17.15 16.71 -12.36
N GLU A 411 16.61 16.78 -13.58
CA GLU A 411 15.69 17.84 -14.02
C GLU A 411 14.49 17.25 -14.77
N THR A 412 13.33 17.91 -14.67
CA THR A 412 12.16 17.60 -15.49
C THR A 412 12.32 18.15 -16.90
N THR A 413 12.03 17.36 -17.93
CA THR A 413 12.31 17.72 -19.34
C THR A 413 11.07 18.01 -20.20
N GLY A 414 9.86 17.97 -19.61
CA GLY A 414 8.60 18.26 -20.30
C GLY A 414 7.44 18.58 -19.36
N GLU A 415 6.25 18.80 -19.91
CA GLU A 415 5.04 19.06 -19.12
C GLU A 415 4.52 17.79 -18.43
N ALA A 416 3.80 17.99 -17.33
CA ALA A 416 3.15 16.90 -16.60
C ALA A 416 1.81 16.53 -17.25
N ALA A 417 1.61 15.25 -17.51
CA ALA A 417 0.40 14.73 -18.14
C ALA A 417 -0.44 13.90 -17.15
N LEU A 418 -1.76 13.97 -17.28
CA LEU A 418 -2.72 13.25 -16.44
C LEU A 418 -2.75 11.75 -16.77
N ILE A 419 -2.58 10.90 -15.76
CA ILE A 419 -2.61 9.44 -15.93
C ILE A 419 -3.78 8.77 -15.17
N ALA A 420 -4.26 9.39 -14.09
CA ALA A 420 -5.45 8.98 -13.37
C ALA A 420 -6.13 10.15 -12.64
N GLU A 421 -7.42 10.00 -12.37
CA GLU A 421 -8.24 10.93 -11.59
C GLU A 421 -8.85 10.21 -10.38
N ASN A 422 -9.38 10.98 -9.44
CA ASN A 422 -10.04 10.49 -8.22
C ASN A 422 -9.12 9.63 -7.35
N VAL A 423 -7.83 9.98 -7.30
CA VAL A 423 -6.89 9.37 -6.36
C VAL A 423 -7.10 10.04 -5.00
N PRO A 424 -7.41 9.28 -3.94
CA PRO A 424 -7.54 9.80 -2.59
C PRO A 424 -6.29 10.54 -2.18
N PHE A 425 -6.50 11.75 -1.70
CA PHE A 425 -5.45 12.69 -1.35
C PHE A 425 -5.72 13.25 0.04
N GLN A 426 -4.68 13.40 0.86
CA GLN A 426 -4.83 13.95 2.21
C GLN A 426 -3.75 14.99 2.51
N ALA A 427 -4.12 16.28 2.49
CA ALA A 427 -3.23 17.40 2.79
C ALA A 427 -2.92 17.55 4.29
N ASP A 428 -3.87 17.22 5.18
CA ASP A 428 -3.80 17.53 6.62
C ASP A 428 -2.90 16.57 7.45
N ARG A 429 -2.43 15.46 6.87
CA ARG A 429 -1.60 14.43 7.54
C ARG A 429 -0.28 14.17 6.82
N GLY A 430 0.42 15.25 6.44
CA GLY A 430 1.73 15.16 5.81
C GLY A 430 1.68 14.78 4.34
N SER A 431 0.67 15.31 3.63
CA SER A 431 0.60 15.40 2.17
C SER A 431 0.93 14.09 1.45
N TYR A 432 -0.07 13.20 1.34
CA TYR A 432 0.09 11.95 0.59
C TYR A 432 -1.10 11.64 -0.31
N ALA A 433 -0.83 10.91 -1.39
CA ALA A 433 -1.83 10.35 -2.28
C ALA A 433 -1.75 8.82 -2.24
N ALA A 434 -2.91 8.15 -2.30
CA ALA A 434 -2.97 6.70 -2.14
C ALA A 434 -2.52 5.94 -3.41
N PHE A 435 -1.23 6.00 -3.76
CA PHE A 435 -0.65 5.31 -4.91
C PHE A 435 0.76 4.73 -4.64
N SER A 436 1.17 3.80 -5.49
CA SER A 436 2.53 3.30 -5.61
C SER A 436 2.82 2.83 -7.03
N VAL A 437 4.09 2.65 -7.37
CA VAL A 437 4.52 2.27 -8.71
C VAL A 437 5.58 1.16 -8.63
N SER A 438 5.45 0.14 -9.47
CA SER A 438 6.44 -0.92 -9.59
C SER A 438 7.67 -0.45 -10.38
N SER A 439 8.75 -1.24 -10.32
CA SER A 439 9.95 -0.98 -11.13
C SER A 439 9.69 -1.12 -12.64
N SER A 440 8.72 -1.95 -13.03
CA SER A 440 8.25 -2.12 -14.40
C SER A 440 7.29 -1.03 -14.89
N GLY A 441 6.93 -0.08 -14.01
CA GLY A 441 6.05 1.04 -14.35
C GLY A 441 4.56 0.69 -14.30
N ILE A 442 4.15 -0.27 -13.48
CA ILE A 442 2.75 -0.54 -13.18
C ILE A 442 2.33 0.36 -12.00
N VAL A 443 1.25 1.11 -12.18
CA VAL A 443 0.75 2.03 -11.15
C VAL A 443 -0.40 1.35 -10.40
N CYS A 444 -0.34 1.30 -9.08
CA CYS A 444 -1.43 0.85 -8.23
C CYS A 444 -1.90 2.01 -7.36
N TYR A 445 -3.19 2.32 -7.39
CA TYR A 445 -3.76 3.41 -6.60
C TYR A 445 -5.12 3.06 -6.03
N THR A 446 -5.51 3.66 -4.93
CA THR A 446 -6.88 3.52 -4.41
C THR A 446 -7.82 4.35 -5.27
N SER A 447 -8.93 3.77 -5.69
CA SER A 447 -9.97 4.38 -6.51
C SER A 447 -11.30 4.29 -5.77
N GLY A 448 -12.14 5.32 -5.90
CA GLY A 448 -13.41 5.39 -5.15
C GLY A 448 -13.24 5.56 -3.64
N GLY A 449 -12.00 5.74 -3.15
CA GLY A 449 -11.65 5.90 -1.74
C GLY A 449 -11.68 7.35 -1.25
N GLY A 450 -12.73 8.11 -1.57
CA GLY A 450 -12.98 9.39 -0.90
C GLY A 450 -13.50 9.17 0.52
N ARG A 451 -13.50 10.19 1.40
CA ARG A 451 -14.28 10.09 2.64
C ARG A 451 -15.73 9.86 2.24
N GLY A 452 -16.36 8.84 2.81
CA GLY A 452 -17.76 8.51 2.53
C GLY A 452 -18.64 9.74 2.73
N ARG A 453 -19.64 9.92 1.86
CA ARG A 453 -20.67 10.93 2.09
C ARG A 453 -21.53 10.45 3.25
N ARG A 454 -21.70 11.31 4.24
CA ARG A 454 -22.51 11.07 5.41
C ARG A 454 -23.68 12.02 5.43
N GLN A 455 -24.79 11.55 5.96
CA GLN A 455 -26.01 12.34 6.15
C GLN A 455 -26.50 12.16 7.58
N PHE A 456 -27.00 13.25 8.15
CA PHE A 456 -27.61 13.22 9.47
C PHE A 456 -28.98 12.55 9.42
N VAL A 457 -29.29 11.73 10.41
CA VAL A 457 -30.60 11.08 10.57
C VAL A 457 -31.06 11.18 12.01
N TRP A 458 -32.34 11.46 12.20
CA TRP A 458 -33.00 11.36 13.50
C TRP A 458 -33.60 9.96 13.64
N LEU A 459 -33.25 9.27 14.71
CA LEU A 459 -33.88 8.02 15.14
C LEU A 459 -34.67 8.26 16.42
N ASN A 460 -35.74 7.50 16.63
CA ASN A 460 -36.45 7.48 17.92
C ASN A 460 -35.76 6.52 18.91
N HIS A 461 -36.25 6.49 20.15
CA HIS A 461 -35.71 5.63 21.21
C HIS A 461 -35.73 4.13 20.90
N ALA A 462 -36.55 3.68 19.94
CA ALA A 462 -36.59 2.30 19.48
C ALA A 462 -35.70 2.05 18.23
N GLY A 463 -34.92 3.04 17.80
CA GLY A 463 -34.02 2.93 16.64
C GLY A 463 -34.68 3.14 15.29
N ASN A 464 -35.96 3.52 15.24
CA ASN A 464 -36.65 3.75 13.97
C ASN A 464 -36.32 5.13 13.41
N LEU A 465 -36.06 5.18 12.09
CA LEU A 465 -35.83 6.42 11.37
C LEU A 465 -37.05 7.35 11.44
N ILE A 466 -36.86 8.53 12.01
CA ILE A 466 -37.83 9.63 12.02
C ILE A 466 -37.71 10.42 10.72
N ARG A 467 -36.50 10.91 10.41
CA ARG A 467 -36.20 11.69 9.20
C ARG A 467 -34.71 11.80 8.92
N LYS A 468 -34.37 12.13 7.67
CA LYS A 468 -33.03 12.58 7.25
C LYS A 468 -32.92 14.10 7.39
N VAL A 469 -31.72 14.62 7.65
CA VAL A 469 -31.44 16.05 7.85
C VAL A 469 -30.29 16.49 6.95
N GLY A 470 -30.52 17.56 6.19
CA GLY A 470 -29.53 18.14 5.29
C GLY A 470 -29.11 17.24 4.11
N PRO A 471 -28.16 17.68 3.28
CA PRO A 471 -27.62 16.88 2.19
C PRO A 471 -26.62 15.84 2.70
N ALA A 472 -26.28 14.86 1.85
CA ALA A 472 -25.17 13.96 2.08
C ALA A 472 -23.85 14.63 1.68
N GLU A 473 -22.90 14.78 2.57
CA GLU A 473 -21.61 15.46 2.30
C GLU A 473 -20.49 14.75 3.06
N GLN A 474 -19.22 15.12 2.83
CA GLN A 474 -18.09 14.55 3.57
C GLN A 474 -17.96 15.19 4.96
N PHE A 475 -19.03 15.11 5.74
CA PHE A 475 -19.08 15.57 7.13
C PHE A 475 -18.21 14.71 8.02
N ARG A 476 -17.76 15.27 9.15
CA ARG A 476 -17.14 14.66 10.32
C ARG A 476 -17.32 15.61 11.50
N ASP A 477 -16.99 15.16 12.71
CA ASP A 477 -16.84 15.95 13.94
C ASP A 477 -17.89 17.08 14.06
N PHE A 478 -18.94 16.82 14.82
CA PHE A 478 -20.06 17.73 14.92
C PHE A 478 -20.50 17.90 16.36
N ASP A 479 -21.18 19.01 16.61
CA ASP A 479 -21.87 19.26 17.87
C ASP A 479 -23.23 19.92 17.61
N VAL A 480 -24.16 19.72 18.54
CA VAL A 480 -25.55 20.19 18.46
C VAL A 480 -25.75 21.33 19.45
N SER A 481 -26.33 22.44 18.98
CA SER A 481 -26.68 23.55 19.86
C SER A 481 -27.63 23.09 20.96
N ARG A 482 -27.59 23.72 22.14
CA ARG A 482 -28.47 23.38 23.28
C ARG A 482 -29.96 23.41 22.94
N ASP A 483 -30.37 24.31 22.04
CA ASP A 483 -31.75 24.42 21.54
C ASP A 483 -32.10 23.39 20.45
N ARG A 484 -31.12 22.60 19.99
CA ARG A 484 -31.18 21.58 18.92
C ARG A 484 -31.64 22.05 17.55
N ARG A 485 -31.60 23.36 17.32
CA ARG A 485 -31.98 23.92 16.03
C ARG A 485 -30.82 23.93 15.07
N ARG A 486 -29.59 23.89 15.58
CA ARG A 486 -28.38 24.03 14.77
C ARG A 486 -27.38 22.92 15.08
N VAL A 487 -26.73 22.45 14.02
CA VAL A 487 -25.54 21.59 14.10
C VAL A 487 -24.37 22.41 13.60
N VAL A 488 -23.26 22.39 14.31
CA VAL A 488 -21.96 22.77 13.74
C VAL A 488 -21.26 21.48 13.32
N VAL A 489 -20.74 21.44 12.11
CA VAL A 489 -20.12 20.23 11.55
C VAL A 489 -18.89 20.59 10.72
N ALA A 490 -17.82 19.81 10.85
CA ALA A 490 -16.69 19.90 9.95
C ALA A 490 -17.01 19.19 8.62
N ARG A 491 -16.86 19.89 7.49
CA ARG A 491 -17.04 19.34 6.14
C ARG A 491 -15.71 19.32 5.42
N TYR A 492 -15.32 18.16 4.93
CA TYR A 492 -14.11 18.00 4.13
C TYR A 492 -14.35 18.46 2.69
N ASP A 493 -13.47 19.34 2.21
CA ASP A 493 -13.40 19.78 0.82
C ASP A 493 -12.32 18.97 0.12
N SER A 494 -12.72 18.07 -0.78
CA SER A 494 -11.80 17.18 -1.50
C SER A 494 -10.89 17.89 -2.50
N ASP A 495 -11.29 19.06 -2.98
CA ASP A 495 -10.51 19.82 -3.96
C ASP A 495 -9.35 20.54 -3.27
N ARG A 496 -9.58 21.03 -2.04
CA ARG A 496 -8.57 21.72 -1.22
C ARG A 496 -7.85 20.80 -0.24
N GLY A 497 -8.41 19.64 0.09
CA GLY A 497 -7.88 18.73 1.09
C GLY A 497 -7.98 19.25 2.54
N LEU A 498 -8.87 20.21 2.80
CA LEU A 498 -9.04 20.89 4.09
C LEU A 498 -10.47 20.70 4.62
N ASN A 499 -10.66 20.88 5.93
CA ASN A 499 -11.98 20.91 6.54
C ASN A 499 -12.39 22.37 6.83
N ASP A 500 -13.65 22.70 6.54
CA ASP A 500 -14.30 23.94 6.98
C ASP A 500 -15.42 23.61 7.95
N LEU A 501 -15.72 24.52 8.86
CA LEU A 501 -16.92 24.42 9.70
C LEU A 501 -18.14 24.97 8.95
N TRP A 502 -19.23 24.26 9.08
CA TRP A 502 -20.54 24.61 8.53
C TRP A 502 -21.59 24.58 9.63
N LEU A 503 -22.52 25.52 9.55
CA LEU A 503 -23.75 25.52 10.34
C LEU A 503 -24.86 24.89 9.51
N MET A 504 -25.58 23.95 10.12
CA MET A 504 -26.77 23.33 9.55
C MET A 504 -27.99 23.66 10.38
N ASP A 505 -29.03 24.20 9.76
CA ASP A 505 -30.38 24.31 10.33
C ASP A 505 -31.02 22.91 10.29
N VAL A 506 -31.34 22.34 11.46
CA VAL A 506 -31.83 20.96 11.59
C VAL A 506 -33.27 20.81 11.07
N GLU A 507 -34.05 21.87 11.08
CA GLU A 507 -35.45 21.85 10.62
C GLU A 507 -35.52 21.96 9.10
N ARG A 508 -34.74 22.87 8.52
CA ARG A 508 -34.72 23.13 7.07
C ARG A 508 -33.73 22.26 6.31
N GLY A 509 -32.74 21.68 6.99
CA GLY A 509 -31.60 21.00 6.35
C GLY A 509 -30.68 21.97 5.58
N ALA A 510 -30.79 23.28 5.84
CA ALA A 510 -30.02 24.29 5.12
C ALA A 510 -28.60 24.42 5.69
N LEU A 511 -27.62 24.51 4.80
CA LEU A 511 -26.20 24.66 5.14
C LEU A 511 -25.70 26.06 4.88
N SER A 512 -24.95 26.62 5.83
CA SER A 512 -24.20 27.87 5.67
C SER A 512 -22.77 27.68 6.16
N ARG A 513 -21.80 28.12 5.36
CA ARG A 513 -20.39 28.03 5.68
C ARG A 513 -20.02 29.02 6.80
N LEU A 514 -19.29 28.56 7.82
CA LEU A 514 -18.86 29.36 8.96
C LEU A 514 -17.40 29.83 8.86
N THR A 515 -16.52 28.98 8.33
CA THR A 515 -15.09 29.30 8.13
C THR A 515 -14.74 29.30 6.64
N THR A 516 -13.87 30.21 6.22
CA THR A 516 -13.46 30.37 4.81
C THR A 516 -11.96 30.46 4.61
N GLU A 517 -11.22 30.56 5.71
CA GLU A 517 -9.78 30.68 5.77
C GLU A 517 -9.10 29.43 5.17
N PRO A 518 -7.94 29.57 4.53
CA PRO A 518 -7.24 28.46 3.86
C PRO A 518 -6.50 27.55 4.84
N VAL A 519 -7.14 27.18 5.96
CA VAL A 519 -6.62 26.33 7.03
C VAL A 519 -7.69 25.32 7.44
N SER A 520 -7.27 24.19 8.03
CA SER A 520 -8.20 23.11 8.40
C SER A 520 -8.82 23.35 9.77
N HIS A 521 -10.15 23.29 9.86
CA HIS A 521 -10.94 23.46 11.08
C HIS A 521 -11.69 22.17 11.43
N THR A 522 -11.63 21.73 12.68
CA THR A 522 -12.14 20.43 13.13
C THR A 522 -12.57 20.49 14.59
N ASP A 523 -13.25 19.45 15.06
CA ASP A 523 -13.69 19.26 16.45
C ASP A 523 -14.42 20.49 17.03
N PRO A 524 -15.53 20.92 16.38
CA PRO A 524 -16.28 22.08 16.82
C PRO A 524 -17.16 21.74 18.03
N MET A 525 -17.22 22.64 19.01
CA MET A 525 -18.05 22.54 20.21
C MET A 525 -18.80 23.83 20.46
N TRP A 526 -20.12 23.75 20.68
CA TRP A 526 -20.96 24.88 21.02
C TRP A 526 -20.64 25.39 22.42
N ALA A 527 -20.51 26.70 22.54
CA ALA A 527 -20.55 27.35 23.83
C ALA A 527 -21.96 27.24 24.45
N PRO A 528 -22.05 27.18 25.79
CA PRO A 528 -23.30 27.23 26.56
C PRO A 528 -24.27 28.35 26.20
N ASP A 529 -23.75 29.46 25.66
CA ASP A 529 -24.52 30.64 25.27
C ASP A 529 -25.24 30.51 23.91
N GLY A 530 -24.95 29.45 23.14
CA GLY A 530 -25.52 29.21 21.82
C GLY A 530 -25.12 30.23 20.75
N ARG A 531 -24.07 31.02 20.98
CA ARG A 531 -23.59 32.09 20.08
C ARG A 531 -22.13 31.92 19.68
N HIS A 532 -21.33 31.24 20.50
CA HIS A 532 -19.93 30.95 20.20
C HIS A 532 -19.70 29.46 19.95
N ILE A 533 -18.66 29.18 19.18
CA ILE A 533 -18.18 27.84 18.88
C ILE A 533 -16.67 27.84 19.12
N ALA A 534 -16.19 26.90 19.93
CA ALA A 534 -14.76 26.58 20.03
C ALA A 534 -14.45 25.48 19.03
N PHE A 535 -13.25 25.49 18.49
CA PHE A 535 -12.82 24.49 17.52
C PHE A 535 -11.30 24.40 17.49
N SER A 536 -10.82 23.32 16.90
CA SER A 536 -9.40 23.07 16.68
C SER A 536 -9.04 23.53 15.28
N VAL A 537 -8.04 24.40 15.15
CA VAL A 537 -7.59 24.93 13.85
C VAL A 537 -6.10 24.67 13.63
N ARG A 538 -5.74 24.25 12.43
CA ARG A 538 -4.35 24.02 12.03
C ARG A 538 -3.87 25.17 11.14
N GLU A 539 -3.45 26.28 11.76
CA GLU A 539 -2.77 27.37 11.05
C GLU A 539 -1.31 27.02 10.71
N LYS A 540 -0.67 26.19 11.53
CA LYS A 540 0.74 25.79 11.41
C LYS A 540 0.87 24.26 11.55
N VAL A 541 1.78 23.79 12.41
CA VAL A 541 2.01 22.37 12.67
C VAL A 541 0.92 21.74 13.49
N PHE A 542 0.63 22.38 14.61
CA PHE A 542 -0.22 21.85 15.66
C PHE A 542 -1.60 22.44 15.50
N PHE A 543 -2.62 21.67 15.89
CA PHE A 543 -3.94 22.27 16.09
C PHE A 543 -3.90 23.12 17.35
N ASP A 544 -4.35 24.36 17.21
CA ASP A 544 -4.58 25.31 18.29
C ASP A 544 -6.09 25.45 18.54
N ILE A 545 -6.46 25.93 19.73
CA ILE A 545 -7.87 26.11 20.11
C ILE A 545 -8.27 27.55 19.86
N HIS A 546 -9.24 27.74 18.99
CA HIS A 546 -9.83 29.05 18.68
C HIS A 546 -11.32 29.04 19.04
N GLN A 547 -11.90 30.24 19.13
CA GLN A 547 -13.35 30.42 19.17
C GLN A 547 -13.82 31.45 18.15
N ARG A 548 -15.06 31.31 17.69
CA ARG A 548 -15.73 32.26 16.79
C ARG A 548 -17.21 32.39 17.14
N GLY A 549 -17.80 33.55 16.91
CA GLY A 549 -19.25 33.75 16.92
C GLY A 549 -19.95 33.17 15.68
N THR A 550 -21.26 32.93 15.74
CA THR A 550 -22.02 32.37 14.60
C THR A 550 -22.43 33.38 13.53
N GLU A 551 -22.14 34.67 13.74
CA GLU A 551 -22.48 35.74 12.82
C GLU A 551 -21.54 35.75 11.60
N ALA A 552 -22.03 36.15 10.43
CA ALA A 552 -21.28 36.04 9.15
C ALA A 552 -19.90 36.73 9.12
N ASN A 553 -19.68 37.76 9.96
CA ASN A 553 -18.43 38.53 10.01
C ASN A 553 -17.65 38.32 11.33
N ALA A 554 -17.97 37.27 12.08
CA ALA A 554 -17.25 36.96 13.31
C ALA A 554 -15.80 36.58 12.99
N ARG A 555 -14.86 37.08 13.81
CA ARG A 555 -13.43 36.77 13.70
C ARG A 555 -13.05 35.71 14.72
N ASP A 556 -11.98 34.98 14.40
CA ASP A 556 -11.39 34.04 15.34
C ASP A 556 -10.70 34.76 16.48
N GLU A 557 -10.94 34.28 17.70
CA GLU A 557 -10.13 34.56 18.87
C GLU A 557 -9.33 33.31 19.22
N VAL A 558 -8.01 33.47 19.35
CA VAL A 558 -7.12 32.41 19.82
C VAL A 558 -7.35 32.21 21.32
N LEU A 559 -7.79 31.01 21.72
CA LEU A 559 -7.94 30.64 23.13
C LEU A 559 -6.67 29.99 23.69
N LEU A 560 -6.02 29.13 22.90
CA LEU A 560 -4.79 28.45 23.31
C LEU A 560 -3.93 28.10 22.08
N ALA A 561 -2.69 28.61 22.09
CA ALA A 561 -1.67 28.27 21.10
C ALA A 561 -0.39 27.70 21.75
N SER A 562 0.17 26.63 21.20
CA SER A 562 1.42 26.00 21.69
C SER A 562 2.01 25.01 20.67
N ASP A 563 3.16 24.42 21.00
CA ASP A 563 3.90 23.42 20.23
C ASP A 563 3.39 21.97 20.37
N VAL A 564 2.13 21.78 20.77
CA VAL A 564 1.48 20.48 20.92
C VAL A 564 0.11 20.55 20.27
N THR A 565 -0.33 19.51 19.56
CA THR A 565 -1.67 19.43 18.98
C THR A 565 -2.73 19.28 20.08
N LYS A 566 -3.80 20.09 20.03
CA LYS A 566 -4.96 20.02 20.92
C LYS A 566 -6.23 19.76 20.11
N TYR A 567 -7.12 18.94 20.66
CA TYR A 567 -8.46 18.72 20.14
C TYR A 567 -9.47 19.15 21.19
N VAL A 568 -10.36 20.07 20.82
CA VAL A 568 -11.44 20.53 21.69
C VAL A 568 -12.47 19.41 21.83
N GLU A 569 -12.83 19.07 23.06
CA GLU A 569 -13.72 17.93 23.33
C GLU A 569 -15.04 18.35 23.97
N ALA A 570 -15.02 19.32 24.90
CA ALA A 570 -16.24 19.79 25.54
C ALA A 570 -16.11 21.20 26.13
N TRP A 571 -17.22 21.91 26.21
CA TRP A 571 -17.36 23.19 26.93
C TRP A 571 -18.17 22.98 28.21
N SER A 572 -17.66 23.49 29.34
CA SER A 572 -18.35 23.33 30.63
C SER A 572 -19.72 24.03 30.63
N PRO A 573 -20.73 23.49 31.31
CA PRO A 573 -22.09 24.05 31.26
C PRO A 573 -22.22 25.51 31.72
N ASP A 574 -21.32 25.95 32.60
CA ASP A 574 -21.20 27.30 33.14
C ASP A 574 -20.42 28.27 32.23
N GLY A 575 -19.85 27.77 31.14
CA GLY A 575 -19.08 28.55 30.16
C GLY A 575 -17.65 28.88 30.58
N GLN A 576 -17.17 28.40 31.74
CA GLN A 576 -15.89 28.83 32.31
C GLN A 576 -14.68 27.99 31.89
N ASN A 577 -14.88 26.79 31.36
CA ASN A 577 -13.81 25.83 31.07
C ASN A 577 -14.04 25.10 29.74
N ILE A 578 -12.95 24.74 29.07
CA ILE A 578 -12.94 23.80 27.94
C ILE A 578 -12.12 22.57 28.34
N LEU A 579 -12.63 21.38 28.02
CA LEU A 579 -11.82 20.15 28.01
C LEU A 579 -11.22 19.97 26.62
N PHE A 580 -9.94 19.59 26.60
CA PHE A 580 -9.24 19.26 25.37
C PHE A 580 -8.27 18.09 25.60
N CYS A 581 -8.06 17.28 24.56
CA CYS A 581 -7.07 16.22 24.55
C CYS A 581 -5.81 16.64 23.78
N THR A 582 -4.64 16.11 24.18
CA THR A 582 -3.38 16.34 23.45
C THR A 582 -2.85 15.05 22.82
N ARG A 583 -2.47 15.04 21.54
CA ARG A 583 -2.00 13.80 20.87
C ARG A 583 -0.54 13.42 21.14
N LYS A 584 0.06 13.83 22.25
CA LYS A 584 1.43 13.41 22.62
C LYS A 584 1.38 12.17 23.51
N GLY A 585 1.54 10.98 22.93
CA GLY A 585 1.53 9.73 23.68
C GLY A 585 0.11 9.26 24.01
N ASN A 586 -0.28 9.34 25.30
CA ASN A 586 -1.46 8.67 25.85
C ASN A 586 -2.74 9.54 25.87
N SER A 587 -2.86 10.58 25.04
CA SER A 587 -4.05 11.44 24.98
C SER A 587 -4.58 11.91 26.34
N ASP A 588 -3.77 12.66 27.09
CA ASP A 588 -4.22 13.20 28.39
C ASP A 588 -5.29 14.28 28.21
N VAL A 589 -6.21 14.33 29.18
CA VAL A 589 -7.30 15.32 29.22
C VAL A 589 -6.85 16.55 30.02
N TRP A 590 -7.01 17.72 29.43
CA TRP A 590 -6.65 19.00 30.01
C TRP A 590 -7.86 19.89 30.21
N ILE A 591 -7.76 20.81 31.17
CA ILE A 591 -8.70 21.91 31.37
C ILE A 591 -8.04 23.19 30.89
N LEU A 592 -8.75 23.94 30.04
CA LEU A 592 -8.47 25.33 29.70
C LEU A 592 -9.49 26.24 30.39
N PRO A 593 -9.12 26.94 31.47
CA PRO A 593 -9.97 27.97 32.06
C PRO A 593 -10.12 29.15 31.09
N LEU A 594 -11.34 29.68 30.92
CA LEU A 594 -11.61 30.82 30.04
C LEU A 594 -11.64 32.16 30.79
N THR A 595 -11.75 32.10 32.12
CA THR A 595 -11.64 33.25 33.03
C THR A 595 -10.25 33.33 33.66
N GLY A 596 -9.81 34.54 34.02
CA GLY A 596 -8.50 34.75 34.66
C GLY A 596 -7.33 34.54 33.69
N PRO A 597 -6.18 33.98 34.13
CA PRO A 597 -4.95 33.94 33.34
C PRO A 597 -4.95 32.91 32.19
N ARG A 598 -6.06 32.17 31.96
CA ARG A 598 -6.22 31.15 30.91
C ARG A 598 -5.07 30.13 30.83
N LYS A 599 -4.53 29.72 31.98
CA LYS A 599 -3.44 28.76 32.05
C LYS A 599 -3.99 27.32 32.03
N PRO A 600 -3.66 26.50 31.02
CA PRO A 600 -4.14 25.13 30.96
C PRO A 600 -3.50 24.27 32.06
N ARG A 601 -4.24 23.27 32.55
CA ARG A 601 -3.76 22.29 33.54
C ARG A 601 -4.24 20.88 33.19
N ILE A 602 -3.45 19.88 33.56
CA ILE A 602 -3.84 18.48 33.43
C ILE A 602 -5.05 18.22 34.34
N PHE A 603 -6.04 17.52 33.80
CA PHE A 603 -7.21 17.02 34.53
C PHE A 603 -7.12 15.53 34.78
N LEU A 604 -6.76 14.75 33.75
CA LEU A 604 -6.66 13.29 33.84
C LEU A 604 -5.45 12.78 33.05
N GLU A 605 -4.47 12.25 33.79
CA GLU A 605 -3.26 11.59 33.29
C GLU A 605 -3.09 10.26 34.04
N ASN A 606 -2.98 9.15 33.30
CA ASN A 606 -2.87 7.82 33.91
C ASN A 606 -2.13 6.78 33.02
N GLY A 607 -1.45 7.23 31.96
CA GLY A 607 -0.69 6.33 31.08
C GLY A 607 -1.50 5.58 30.00
N PHE A 608 -2.83 5.74 29.95
CA PHE A 608 -3.69 5.13 28.94
C PHE A 608 -4.33 6.18 28.04
N ILE A 609 -4.77 5.78 26.85
CA ILE A 609 -5.46 6.67 25.90
C ILE A 609 -6.86 6.98 26.43
N LYS A 610 -7.25 8.24 26.35
CA LYS A 610 -8.64 8.70 26.54
C LYS A 610 -9.03 9.59 25.38
N ASP A 611 -10.31 9.58 25.05
CA ASP A 611 -10.89 10.47 24.05
C ASP A 611 -12.34 10.81 24.42
N GLU A 612 -12.89 11.82 23.75
CA GLU A 612 -14.27 12.29 23.87
C GLU A 612 -14.77 12.48 25.33
N PRO A 613 -14.06 13.27 26.18
CA PRO A 613 -14.56 13.65 27.49
C PRO A 613 -15.72 14.65 27.41
N GLU A 614 -16.82 14.38 28.11
CA GLU A 614 -18.01 15.23 28.16
C GLU A 614 -18.38 15.60 29.62
N PHE A 615 -18.71 16.87 29.85
CA PHE A 615 -19.26 17.32 31.13
C PHE A 615 -20.69 16.82 31.36
N SER A 616 -21.00 16.41 32.58
CA SER A 616 -22.39 16.30 33.01
C SER A 616 -23.10 17.66 32.92
N PRO A 617 -24.42 17.71 32.68
CA PRO A 617 -25.17 18.96 32.60
C PRO A 617 -25.08 19.86 33.84
N ASP A 618 -24.84 19.27 35.02
CA ASP A 618 -24.65 19.99 36.28
C ASP A 618 -23.19 20.44 36.52
N GLY A 619 -22.27 20.09 35.62
CA GLY A 619 -20.85 20.47 35.64
C GLY A 619 -20.02 19.77 36.71
N LYS A 620 -20.55 18.75 37.39
CA LYS A 620 -19.87 18.09 38.53
C LYS A 620 -19.12 16.82 38.14
N TRP A 621 -19.38 16.28 36.96
CA TRP A 621 -18.81 15.03 36.48
C TRP A 621 -18.30 15.16 35.06
N VAL A 622 -17.35 14.31 34.70
CA VAL A 622 -16.88 14.13 33.33
C VAL A 622 -17.00 12.65 32.98
N ALA A 623 -17.74 12.35 31.92
CA ALA A 623 -17.71 11.04 31.29
C ALA A 623 -16.63 11.02 30.21
N TYR A 624 -15.98 9.90 29.98
CA TYR A 624 -14.97 9.73 28.93
C TYR A 624 -14.84 8.25 28.59
N HIS A 625 -14.17 7.91 27.50
CA HIS A 625 -13.78 6.53 27.23
C HIS A 625 -12.26 6.35 27.29
N SER A 626 -11.80 5.17 27.67
CA SER A 626 -10.37 4.85 27.79
C SER A 626 -10.05 3.40 27.48
N ASN A 627 -8.82 3.12 27.02
CA ASN A 627 -8.35 1.78 26.70
C ASN A 627 -7.62 1.07 27.86
N GLU A 628 -7.79 1.55 29.10
CA GLU A 628 -7.04 1.09 30.28
C GLU A 628 -7.19 -0.39 30.63
N THR A 629 -8.27 -1.04 30.20
CA THR A 629 -8.49 -2.49 30.40
C THR A 629 -7.96 -3.35 29.26
N GLY A 630 -7.33 -2.74 28.24
CA GLY A 630 -6.94 -3.39 26.99
C GLY A 630 -8.03 -3.36 25.91
N ARG A 631 -9.23 -2.86 26.23
CA ARG A 631 -10.31 -2.50 25.29
C ARG A 631 -10.88 -1.15 25.68
N TRP A 632 -11.63 -0.52 24.78
CA TRP A 632 -12.30 0.75 25.08
C TRP A 632 -13.45 0.54 26.04
N GLU A 633 -13.47 1.29 27.13
CA GLU A 633 -14.50 1.30 28.16
C GLU A 633 -14.89 2.75 28.49
N VAL A 634 -16.13 2.96 28.92
CA VAL A 634 -16.66 4.24 29.39
C VAL A 634 -16.48 4.36 30.90
N TYR A 635 -15.99 5.52 31.31
CA TYR A 635 -15.77 5.89 32.70
C TYR A 635 -16.42 7.23 33.01
N VAL A 636 -16.70 7.44 34.29
CA VAL A 636 -17.11 8.74 34.85
C VAL A 636 -16.18 9.08 36.01
N THR A 637 -15.81 10.36 36.11
CA THR A 637 -14.95 10.91 37.17
C THR A 637 -15.51 12.24 37.67
N PRO A 638 -15.31 12.62 38.94
CA PRO A 638 -15.66 13.95 39.43
C PRO A 638 -14.91 15.07 38.70
N PHE A 639 -15.49 16.26 38.69
CA PHE A 639 -14.88 17.51 38.26
C PHE A 639 -15.01 18.55 39.40
N PRO A 640 -13.97 19.37 39.69
CA PRO A 640 -12.79 19.70 38.88
C PRO A 640 -11.55 18.81 39.10
N ASN A 641 -11.66 17.76 39.92
CA ASN A 641 -10.57 16.85 40.27
C ASN A 641 -10.95 15.41 39.93
N ALA A 642 -10.10 14.71 39.19
CA ALA A 642 -10.31 13.32 38.82
C ALA A 642 -9.79 12.34 39.91
N ASP A 643 -10.30 12.49 41.14
CA ASP A 643 -9.85 11.73 42.32
C ASP A 643 -10.56 10.39 42.49
N GLN A 644 -11.66 10.16 41.77
CA GLN A 644 -12.42 8.91 41.76
C GLN A 644 -12.73 8.48 40.33
N LYS A 645 -12.84 7.18 40.09
CA LYS A 645 -13.15 6.62 38.77
C LYS A 645 -14.22 5.55 38.89
N PHE A 646 -15.26 5.68 38.08
CA PHE A 646 -16.38 4.77 38.01
C PHE A 646 -16.48 4.21 36.61
N GLN A 647 -16.31 2.91 36.44
CA GLN A 647 -16.53 2.26 35.15
C GLN A 647 -18.04 2.10 34.91
N ILE A 648 -18.51 2.53 33.74
CA ILE A 648 -19.92 2.53 33.37
C ILE A 648 -20.27 1.37 32.45
N SER A 649 -19.44 1.11 31.43
CA SER A 649 -19.62 -0.02 30.54
C SER A 649 -19.09 -1.31 31.15
N THR A 650 -19.70 -2.44 30.79
CA THR A 650 -19.31 -3.77 31.30
C THR A 650 -18.69 -4.67 30.23
N ASP A 651 -18.94 -4.37 28.95
CA ASP A 651 -18.43 -5.12 27.79
C ASP A 651 -17.92 -4.18 26.69
N GLY A 652 -17.21 -3.14 27.10
CA GLY A 652 -16.68 -2.12 26.21
C GLY A 652 -17.69 -1.02 25.86
N GLY A 653 -17.15 0.15 25.50
CA GLY A 653 -17.95 1.30 25.15
C GLY A 653 -17.14 2.53 24.73
N LEU A 654 -17.80 3.40 23.97
CA LEU A 654 -17.26 4.62 23.37
C LEU A 654 -18.30 5.75 23.41
N GLN A 655 -17.84 6.99 23.27
CA GLN A 655 -18.70 8.16 23.00
C GLN A 655 -19.83 8.37 24.01
N PRO A 656 -19.50 8.59 25.30
CA PRO A 656 -20.51 8.80 26.31
C PRO A 656 -21.20 10.15 26.14
N HIS A 657 -22.53 10.17 26.16
CA HIS A 657 -23.33 11.39 26.12
C HIS A 657 -24.35 11.43 27.27
N TRP A 658 -24.42 12.55 27.98
CA TRP A 658 -25.38 12.73 29.06
C TRP A 658 -26.76 13.12 28.55
N ARG A 659 -27.80 12.59 29.19
CA ARG A 659 -29.13 13.20 29.11
C ARG A 659 -29.12 14.55 29.82
N ALA A 660 -29.90 15.51 29.35
CA ALA A 660 -29.85 16.89 29.84
C ALA A 660 -30.19 17.08 31.34
N ASP A 661 -30.81 16.08 31.98
CA ASP A 661 -31.11 16.07 33.41
C ASP A 661 -30.05 15.35 34.28
N ALA A 662 -28.95 14.89 33.67
CA ALA A 662 -27.85 14.15 34.30
C ALA A 662 -28.25 12.81 34.96
N ARG A 663 -29.41 12.25 34.61
CA ARG A 663 -29.93 10.99 35.20
C ARG A 663 -29.72 9.75 34.35
N GLU A 664 -29.17 9.92 33.16
CA GLU A 664 -28.96 8.85 32.20
C GLU A 664 -27.75 9.18 31.32
N LEU A 665 -26.93 8.17 31.05
CA LEU A 665 -25.77 8.24 30.18
C LEU A 665 -25.97 7.26 29.03
N PHE A 666 -25.75 7.72 27.81
CA PHE A 666 -25.77 6.89 26.61
C PHE A 666 -24.35 6.65 26.12
N TYR A 667 -24.08 5.50 25.52
CA TYR A 667 -22.79 5.21 24.89
C TYR A 667 -22.93 4.18 23.77
N LEU A 668 -21.97 4.13 22.85
CA LEU A 668 -21.90 3.08 21.83
C LEU A 668 -21.07 1.90 22.36
N ALA A 669 -21.66 0.71 22.37
CA ALA A 669 -20.90 -0.54 22.51
C ALA A 669 -19.98 -0.72 21.28
N LEU A 670 -18.97 -1.58 21.41
CA LEU A 670 -17.93 -1.75 20.37
C LEU A 670 -18.46 -2.31 19.03
N ASP A 671 -19.65 -2.92 19.05
CA ASP A 671 -20.35 -3.41 17.86
C ASP A 671 -21.27 -2.34 17.21
N GLY A 672 -21.31 -1.13 17.76
CA GLY A 672 -22.18 -0.04 17.31
C GLY A 672 -23.58 -0.08 17.90
N THR A 673 -23.86 -0.93 18.88
CA THR A 673 -25.12 -0.93 19.61
C THR A 673 -25.19 0.27 20.56
N LEU A 674 -26.29 1.01 20.54
CA LEU A 674 -26.51 2.11 21.48
C LEU A 674 -27.00 1.56 22.82
N MET A 675 -26.31 1.96 23.89
CA MET A 675 -26.54 1.54 25.26
C MET A 675 -27.01 2.72 26.10
N SER A 676 -27.81 2.45 27.14
CA SER A 676 -28.22 3.42 28.15
C SER A 676 -27.86 2.90 29.55
N VAL A 677 -27.46 3.81 30.43
CA VAL A 677 -27.20 3.57 31.85
C VAL A 677 -27.91 4.65 32.66
N LYS A 678 -28.75 4.25 33.63
CA LYS A 678 -29.32 5.21 34.58
C LYS A 678 -28.26 5.60 35.60
N VAL A 679 -28.18 6.88 35.89
CA VAL A 679 -27.16 7.45 36.78
C VAL A 679 -27.86 8.27 37.87
N GLU A 680 -27.38 8.13 39.10
CA GLU A 680 -27.73 9.00 40.21
C GLU A 680 -26.46 9.70 40.69
N THR A 681 -26.50 11.02 40.73
CA THR A 681 -25.37 11.89 41.07
C THR A 681 -25.55 12.56 42.44
N SER A 682 -26.72 12.42 43.07
CA SER A 682 -26.97 12.99 44.40
C SER A 682 -26.32 12.14 45.51
N GLY A 683 -25.30 12.70 46.16
CA GLY A 683 -24.58 12.03 47.26
C GLY A 683 -23.44 11.10 46.84
N GLY A 684 -23.08 11.07 45.56
CA GLY A 684 -22.06 10.19 44.96
C GLY A 684 -22.51 9.74 43.57
N LEU A 685 -21.67 9.01 42.84
CA LEU A 685 -22.07 8.40 41.57
C LEU A 685 -22.52 6.96 41.79
N THR A 686 -23.76 6.65 41.42
CA THR A 686 -24.21 5.26 41.25
C THR A 686 -24.81 5.08 39.86
N ALA A 687 -24.62 3.90 39.29
CA ALA A 687 -25.03 3.58 37.93
C ALA A 687 -25.76 2.23 37.91
N SER A 688 -26.81 2.11 37.09
CA SER A 688 -27.43 0.82 36.80
C SER A 688 -26.54 -0.04 35.91
N LEU A 689 -26.91 -1.32 35.73
CA LEU A 689 -26.34 -2.09 34.62
C LEU A 689 -26.72 -1.45 33.27
N PRO A 690 -25.84 -1.50 32.26
CA PRO A 690 -26.17 -1.06 30.90
C PRO A 690 -27.35 -1.82 30.31
N ALA A 691 -28.26 -1.07 29.70
CA ALA A 691 -29.40 -1.58 28.96
C ALA A 691 -29.22 -1.29 27.46
N THR A 692 -29.46 -2.29 26.63
CA THR A 692 -29.46 -2.14 25.17
C THR A 692 -30.67 -1.33 24.70
N LEU A 693 -30.44 -0.37 23.81
CA LEU A 693 -31.51 0.35 23.11
C LEU A 693 -31.77 -0.26 21.73
N PHE A 694 -30.82 -0.09 20.80
CA PHE A 694 -30.93 -0.60 19.43
C PHE A 694 -29.57 -0.59 18.73
N ALA A 695 -29.44 -1.39 17.66
CA ALA A 695 -28.26 -1.37 16.79
C ALA A 695 -28.29 -0.14 15.88
N THR A 696 -27.22 0.68 15.89
CA THR A 696 -27.19 1.92 15.10
C THR A 696 -26.79 1.71 13.64
N GLY A 697 -26.12 0.60 13.33
CA GLY A 697 -25.47 0.36 12.04
C GLY A 697 -24.19 1.16 11.82
N LEU A 698 -23.75 1.96 12.81
CA LEU A 698 -22.49 2.70 12.76
C LEU A 698 -21.31 1.75 12.97
N LYS A 699 -20.25 1.94 12.18
CA LYS A 699 -18.93 1.40 12.52
C LYS A 699 -18.29 2.32 13.55
N THR A 700 -18.08 1.83 14.76
CA THR A 700 -17.54 2.66 15.85
C THR A 700 -16.12 3.13 15.56
N ASN A 701 -15.83 4.39 15.87
CA ASN A 701 -14.51 5.00 15.74
C ASN A 701 -14.21 5.84 17.00
N PRO A 702 -13.19 5.50 17.81
CA PRO A 702 -12.93 6.16 19.09
C PRO A 702 -12.53 7.64 19.00
N GLY A 703 -12.16 8.16 17.82
CA GLY A 703 -11.74 9.55 17.66
C GLY A 703 -12.61 10.34 16.69
N SER A 704 -13.94 10.25 16.80
CA SER A 704 -14.88 10.91 15.89
C SER A 704 -16.30 10.86 16.46
N GLY A 705 -16.84 11.93 17.03
CA GLY A 705 -18.24 11.96 17.48
C GLY A 705 -19.22 11.53 16.38
N GLN A 706 -20.00 10.47 16.61
CA GLN A 706 -20.87 9.84 15.58
C GLN A 706 -22.36 10.07 15.82
N TYR A 707 -22.76 10.46 17.03
CA TYR A 707 -24.14 10.71 17.39
C TYR A 707 -24.27 11.81 18.44
N ALA A 708 -25.49 12.31 18.61
CA ALA A 708 -25.86 13.22 19.67
C ALA A 708 -27.25 12.86 20.19
N VAL A 709 -27.54 13.27 21.44
CA VAL A 709 -28.75 12.88 22.16
C VAL A 709 -29.68 14.07 22.38
N SER A 710 -30.99 13.81 22.31
CA SER A 710 -32.00 14.79 22.72
C SER A 710 -32.08 14.97 24.25
N ALA A 711 -32.66 16.06 24.75
CA ALA A 711 -32.65 16.41 26.18
C ALA A 711 -33.49 15.44 26.99
N ASP A 712 -34.58 14.99 26.39
CA ASP A 712 -35.46 13.98 26.96
C ASP A 712 -34.91 12.56 26.73
N GLY A 713 -33.80 12.41 26.01
CA GLY A 713 -33.20 11.12 25.65
C GLY A 713 -34.05 10.29 24.68
N GLN A 714 -35.09 10.85 24.05
CA GLN A 714 -36.06 10.07 23.25
C GLN A 714 -35.74 10.00 21.76
N GLN A 715 -34.81 10.84 21.31
CA GLN A 715 -34.36 10.94 19.92
C GLN A 715 -32.84 11.04 19.85
N PHE A 716 -32.27 10.45 18.80
CA PHE A 716 -30.83 10.39 18.57
C PHE A 716 -30.51 10.89 17.17
N LEU A 717 -29.60 11.86 17.08
CA LEU A 717 -29.09 12.37 15.81
C LEU A 717 -27.82 11.62 15.46
N LEU A 718 -27.83 10.81 14.41
CA LEU A 718 -26.67 10.04 13.98
C LEU A 718 -26.11 10.62 12.68
N LEU A 719 -24.79 10.60 12.55
CA LEU A 719 -24.12 10.88 11.28
C LEU A 719 -23.82 9.56 10.56
N THR A 720 -24.72 9.17 9.65
CA THR A 720 -24.68 7.86 8.98
C THR A 720 -24.03 7.93 7.61
N ASP A 721 -23.28 6.88 7.24
CA ASP A 721 -22.80 6.70 5.86
C ASP A 721 -23.97 6.53 4.91
N VAL A 722 -23.96 7.30 3.83
CA VAL A 722 -24.85 7.07 2.69
C VAL A 722 -24.15 6.10 1.77
N GLU A 723 -24.78 4.95 1.48
CA GLU A 723 -24.22 3.96 0.55
C GLU A 723 -23.65 4.65 -0.70
N THR A 724 -22.33 4.62 -0.83
CA THR A 724 -21.67 5.05 -2.06
C THR A 724 -21.77 3.90 -3.05
N GLU A 725 -22.19 4.18 -4.28
CA GLU A 725 -22.30 3.20 -5.38
C GLU A 725 -21.00 2.43 -5.67
N ARG A 726 -19.86 2.81 -5.08
CA ARG A 726 -18.59 2.09 -5.17
C ARG A 726 -17.87 2.05 -3.83
N SER A 727 -17.54 0.84 -3.37
CA SER A 727 -16.59 0.65 -2.27
C SER A 727 -15.17 1.03 -2.74
N PRO A 728 -14.30 1.53 -1.84
CA PRO A 728 -12.90 1.76 -2.17
C PRO A 728 -12.27 0.49 -2.74
N ALA A 729 -11.62 0.61 -3.90
CA ALA A 729 -11.00 -0.49 -4.61
C ALA A 729 -9.59 -0.09 -5.04
N PHE A 730 -8.64 -1.03 -5.06
CA PHE A 730 -7.37 -0.76 -5.72
C PHE A 730 -7.57 -0.82 -7.23
N THR A 731 -7.12 0.21 -7.94
CA THR A 731 -7.01 0.20 -9.40
C THR A 731 -5.55 0.00 -9.77
N VAL A 732 -5.30 -1.04 -10.57
CA VAL A 732 -4.02 -1.31 -11.20
C VAL A 732 -4.08 -0.82 -12.64
N LEU A 733 -3.19 0.12 -12.97
CA LEU A 733 -3.10 0.81 -14.23
C LEU A 733 -1.85 0.33 -14.99
N LEU A 734 -2.11 -0.34 -16.12
CA LEU A 734 -1.11 -0.89 -17.03
C LEU A 734 -1.06 -0.04 -18.30
N ASN A 735 0.11 0.00 -18.96
CA ASN A 735 0.32 0.72 -20.22
C ASN A 735 -0.06 2.22 -20.17
N TRP A 736 -0.04 2.86 -19.01
CA TRP A 736 -0.44 4.27 -18.86
C TRP A 736 0.40 5.25 -19.68
N ARG A 737 1.63 4.88 -20.07
CA ARG A 737 2.50 5.70 -20.92
C ARG A 737 1.86 6.04 -22.28
N THR A 738 0.87 5.26 -22.71
CA THR A 738 0.07 5.55 -23.91
C THR A 738 -0.84 6.77 -23.78
N LEU A 739 -1.15 7.19 -22.55
CA LEU A 739 -1.89 8.43 -22.28
C LEU A 739 -1.02 9.68 -22.50
N LEU A 740 0.30 9.52 -22.60
CA LEU A 740 1.25 10.63 -22.73
C LEU A 740 1.56 10.99 -24.18
N THR A 741 1.17 10.13 -25.12
CA THR A 741 1.38 10.33 -26.56
C THR A 741 0.21 11.10 -27.16
N HIS A 742 0.23 12.42 -27.02
CA HIS A 742 -0.58 13.35 -27.80
C HIS A 742 0.24 14.56 -28.24
#